data_AF-A0A953KSV0-F1
#
_entry.id   AF-A0A953KSV0-F1
#
_cell.length_a   1.000
_cell.length_b   1.000
_cell.length_c   1.000
_cell.angle_alpha   90.00
_cell.angle_beta   90.00
_cell.angle_gamma   90.00
#
_symmetry.space_group_name_H-M   'P 1'
#
loop_
_entity.id
_entity.type
_entity.pdbx_description
1 polymer ?
#
loop_
_entity_poly.entity_id
_entity_poly.type
_entity_poly.pdbx_seq_one_letter_code
_entity_poly.pdbx_strand_id
1 'polypeptide(L)'
;MNITSIFATATETLRTGMALHARAGRCGLLSLLVLALLSPIAFAQPKVITFRAADGVHLRWQGVRESGFGGYHVERRGPQEAWTRLTTVPMQRATSQQEIERIAGFKTDLYLSLFEAAQPPRDLTAADYQRVLSRQNNGLFEAICVVNPEFGKLMGEVYFDNTLAAGADAEYRIVALVNGAEREVGVSTAVGSAPGTVPPVADLLGEAGDRSATLRWERDPALLQRGEVITWNIYRAERVLGPFQQINTAALLPITVSSGQSAQDQNQQTFSDEYLEAGTTYFYHIRAVNVFGIESEPSVAVEVTVGSEEIPPPPLNLAVEEFAGSARLTWVPPLRGKIAGARVYRIEMTAPEREFREASPPLSSARFRAGEWVDLSVVEGKEYRYVLRSVGENGLESEPSDTVTYRANDATPPAPPTGVTAIADTGSITIRWKPNGEGDLLGYQIERSSDDARISRLLLNDSIIAGTTIVDRLPRQSGTTYGYVVTAIDRSYNRSKPSAMIFARMPDLVPPTAPTIAELQAHDAKATLRWLPNSERDVARYRIYRGSDEKANPQRVGEVSGMEFTEQLPADGRYFYSISAVDSSGNEGARSKPVSITYRHQERPLPPRSVKVERGSNYLRIQWEAPAATVAGYVITRTERKTGEKRTIAQPNSDEREFKDWYADPSAEYEYMVQSRNNEWGLSEGVTANSGK
;
A
#
# COMPACT_ATOMS: atom_id res chain seq x y z
N MET A 1 18.25 -36.98 -44.72
CA MET A 1 18.06 -35.58 -44.31
C MET A 1 17.15 -35.57 -43.08
N ASN A 2 17.56 -34.88 -42.00
CA ASN A 2 16.91 -34.96 -40.69
C ASN A 2 15.51 -34.33 -40.71
N ILE A 3 14.51 -35.11 -40.27
CA ILE A 3 13.07 -34.79 -40.25
C ILE A 3 12.76 -33.52 -39.41
N THR A 4 13.65 -33.14 -38.49
CA THR A 4 13.52 -31.98 -37.60
C THR A 4 13.68 -30.61 -38.28
N SER A 5 14.38 -30.49 -39.42
CA SER A 5 14.61 -29.18 -40.06
C SER A 5 13.47 -28.71 -40.98
N ILE A 6 12.53 -29.60 -41.31
CA ILE A 6 11.36 -29.30 -42.15
C ILE A 6 10.25 -28.62 -41.31
N PHE A 7 10.27 -28.80 -39.99
CA PHE A 7 9.26 -28.24 -39.07
C PHE A 7 9.47 -26.77 -38.72
N ALA A 8 10.66 -26.18 -38.94
CA ALA A 8 10.93 -24.79 -38.54
C ALA A 8 10.41 -23.75 -39.55
N THR A 9 10.40 -24.08 -40.84
CA THR A 9 10.04 -23.14 -41.94
C THR A 9 8.55 -23.14 -42.29
N ALA A 10 7.79 -24.18 -41.95
CA ALA A 10 6.34 -24.22 -42.16
C ALA A 10 5.58 -23.31 -41.16
N THR A 11 6.13 -23.11 -39.96
CA THR A 11 5.49 -22.37 -38.85
C THR A 11 5.50 -20.85 -39.06
N GLU A 12 6.49 -20.28 -39.76
CA GLU A 12 6.54 -18.84 -40.07
C GLU A 12 5.59 -18.43 -41.22
N THR A 13 5.42 -19.31 -42.21
CA THR A 13 4.53 -19.06 -43.37
C THR A 13 3.03 -19.12 -42.98
N LEU A 14 2.72 -19.89 -41.93
CA LEU A 14 1.38 -20.01 -41.34
C LEU A 14 0.93 -18.75 -40.58
N ARG A 15 1.87 -18.01 -39.99
CA ARG A 15 1.56 -16.81 -39.19
C ARG A 15 1.15 -15.61 -40.05
N THR A 16 1.62 -15.55 -41.28
CA THR A 16 1.32 -14.46 -42.23
C THR A 16 0.12 -14.75 -43.13
N GLY A 17 -0.20 -16.02 -43.42
CA GLY A 17 -1.38 -16.39 -44.22
C GLY A 17 -2.74 -16.27 -43.48
N MET A 18 -2.77 -16.55 -42.17
CA MET A 18 -4.00 -16.46 -41.37
C MET A 18 -4.52 -15.03 -41.16
N ALA A 19 -3.68 -14.02 -41.35
CA ALA A 19 -4.07 -12.61 -41.19
C ALA A 19 -4.91 -12.06 -42.37
N LEU A 20 -4.92 -12.73 -43.53
CA LEU A 20 -5.57 -12.23 -44.75
C LEU A 20 -6.98 -12.79 -45.01
N HIS A 21 -7.44 -13.81 -44.29
CA HIS A 21 -8.76 -14.43 -44.53
C HIS A 21 -9.77 -14.25 -43.38
N ALA A 22 -9.36 -13.64 -42.26
CA ALA A 22 -10.25 -13.30 -41.15
C ALA A 22 -11.20 -12.11 -41.42
N ARG A 23 -11.13 -11.45 -42.59
CA ARG A 23 -11.99 -10.29 -42.94
C ARG A 23 -13.20 -10.62 -43.83
N ALA A 24 -13.43 -11.89 -44.18
CA ALA A 24 -14.48 -12.25 -45.14
C ALA A 24 -15.29 -13.50 -44.75
N GLY A 25 -15.80 -13.57 -43.51
CA GLY A 25 -17.01 -14.33 -43.13
C GLY A 25 -17.25 -15.71 -43.76
N ARG A 26 -16.22 -16.50 -44.03
CA ARG A 26 -16.30 -17.87 -44.56
C ARG A 26 -15.45 -18.76 -43.67
N CYS A 27 -16.10 -19.50 -42.77
CA CYS A 27 -15.47 -20.62 -42.08
C CYS A 27 -15.06 -21.66 -43.14
N GLY A 28 -13.78 -22.04 -43.15
CA GLY A 28 -13.31 -23.10 -44.02
C GLY A 28 -11.81 -23.31 -43.97
N LEU A 29 -11.43 -24.49 -43.47
CA LEU A 29 -10.15 -25.18 -43.58
C LEU A 29 -9.01 -24.77 -42.63
N LEU A 30 -9.02 -25.44 -41.47
CA LEU A 30 -7.79 -26.03 -40.91
C LEU A 30 -7.09 -26.82 -42.01
N SER A 31 -5.93 -26.37 -42.47
CA SER A 31 -5.09 -27.15 -43.37
C SER A 31 -3.68 -26.62 -43.31
N LEU A 32 -2.85 -27.13 -42.40
CA LEU A 32 -1.42 -27.29 -42.68
C LEU A 32 -0.66 -28.20 -41.69
N LEU A 33 -1.21 -28.45 -40.49
CA LEU A 33 -0.58 -29.33 -39.48
C LEU A 33 -0.90 -30.83 -39.64
N VAL A 34 -1.88 -31.19 -40.48
CA VAL A 34 -2.29 -32.59 -40.73
C VAL A 34 -1.39 -33.29 -41.77
N LEU A 35 -0.52 -32.53 -42.45
CA LEU A 35 0.13 -32.96 -43.70
C LEU A 35 1.27 -33.98 -43.58
N ALA A 36 1.87 -34.17 -42.39
CA ALA A 36 2.98 -35.12 -42.23
C ALA A 36 2.53 -36.54 -41.82
N LEU A 37 1.26 -36.72 -41.45
CA LEU A 37 0.75 -37.93 -40.79
C LEU A 37 -0.14 -38.80 -41.68
N LEU A 38 -0.55 -38.32 -42.86
CA LEU A 38 -1.37 -39.07 -43.82
C LEU A 38 -0.59 -40.14 -44.59
N SER A 39 0.75 -40.03 -44.68
CA SER A 39 1.56 -40.90 -45.54
C SER A 39 1.54 -42.38 -45.15
N PRO A 40 1.62 -42.80 -43.86
CA PRO A 40 1.79 -44.23 -43.55
C PRO A 40 0.55 -45.07 -43.86
N ILE A 41 -0.66 -44.49 -43.76
CA ILE A 41 -1.93 -45.20 -43.99
C ILE A 41 -2.12 -45.46 -45.49
N ALA A 42 -1.78 -44.49 -46.35
CA ALA A 42 -1.89 -44.65 -47.79
C ALA A 42 -0.88 -45.65 -48.38
N PHE A 43 0.29 -45.84 -47.76
CA PHE A 43 1.36 -46.72 -48.27
C PHE A 43 1.34 -48.16 -47.72
N ALA A 44 0.52 -48.48 -46.71
CA ALA A 44 0.43 -49.83 -46.13
C ALA A 44 -0.73 -50.68 -46.72
N GLN A 45 -1.59 -50.10 -47.56
CA GLN A 45 -2.77 -50.77 -48.10
C GLN A 45 -2.44 -51.74 -49.24
N PRO A 46 -3.25 -52.79 -49.46
CA PRO A 46 -3.12 -53.60 -50.66
C PRO A 46 -3.29 -52.74 -51.93
N LYS A 47 -2.54 -53.08 -52.98
CA LYS A 47 -2.51 -52.30 -54.24
C LYS A 47 -3.89 -52.17 -54.89
N VAL A 48 -4.75 -53.17 -54.71
CA VAL A 48 -6.14 -53.18 -55.16
C VAL A 48 -7.02 -53.58 -53.97
N ILE A 49 -7.92 -52.68 -53.59
CA ILE A 49 -8.89 -52.84 -52.53
C ILE A 49 -10.24 -53.10 -53.20
N THR A 50 -10.96 -54.08 -52.68
CA THR A 50 -12.29 -54.44 -53.15
C THR A 50 -13.28 -54.48 -52.00
N PHE A 51 -14.51 -54.07 -52.27
CA PHE A 51 -15.60 -54.13 -51.30
C PHE A 51 -16.87 -54.63 -51.98
N ARG A 52 -17.44 -55.72 -51.46
CA ARG A 52 -18.74 -56.23 -51.90
C ARG A 52 -19.83 -55.38 -51.25
N ALA A 53 -20.42 -54.47 -52.00
CA ALA A 53 -21.58 -53.71 -51.57
C ALA A 53 -22.88 -54.42 -52.01
N ALA A 54 -24.03 -53.90 -51.58
CA ALA A 54 -25.33 -54.43 -51.99
C ALA A 54 -25.61 -54.24 -53.49
N ASP A 55 -24.98 -53.24 -54.11
CA ASP A 55 -25.17 -52.84 -55.51
C ASP A 55 -24.08 -53.38 -56.48
N GLY A 56 -23.09 -54.12 -55.97
CA GLY A 56 -22.02 -54.70 -56.78
C GLY A 56 -20.68 -54.79 -56.05
N VAL A 57 -19.59 -54.84 -56.81
CA VAL A 57 -18.22 -54.79 -56.27
C VAL A 57 -17.61 -53.43 -56.56
N HIS A 58 -17.19 -52.75 -55.50
CA HIS A 58 -16.50 -51.47 -55.57
C HIS A 58 -15.01 -51.75 -55.54
N LEU A 59 -14.29 -51.16 -56.49
CA LEU A 59 -12.86 -51.38 -56.71
C LEU A 59 -12.11 -50.08 -56.60
N ARG A 60 -10.98 -50.12 -55.90
CA ARG A 60 -10.08 -48.99 -55.79
C ARG A 60 -8.65 -49.46 -55.79
N TRP A 61 -7.75 -48.70 -56.40
CA TRP A 61 -6.34 -49.06 -56.44
C TRP A 61 -5.43 -47.86 -56.27
N GLN A 62 -4.18 -48.14 -55.90
CA GLN A 62 -3.14 -47.12 -55.90
C GLN A 62 -2.78 -46.77 -57.35
N GLY A 63 -3.01 -45.52 -57.74
CA GLY A 63 -2.78 -45.14 -59.12
C GLY A 63 -1.31 -45.03 -59.51
N VAL A 64 -1.04 -45.18 -60.81
CA VAL A 64 0.25 -44.96 -61.46
C VAL A 64 0.53 -43.46 -61.57
N ARG A 65 1.79 -43.08 -61.33
CA ARG A 65 2.25 -41.69 -61.23
C ARG A 65 3.23 -41.27 -62.33
N GLU A 66 3.50 -42.15 -63.28
CA GLU A 66 4.47 -41.93 -64.36
C GLU A 66 3.94 -40.99 -65.46
N SER A 67 4.89 -40.42 -66.22
CA SER A 67 4.59 -39.74 -67.48
C SER A 67 4.11 -40.74 -68.53
N GLY A 68 3.23 -40.28 -69.43
CA GLY A 68 2.64 -41.12 -70.46
C GLY A 68 1.56 -42.09 -69.98
N PHE A 69 0.98 -41.86 -68.80
CA PHE A 69 -0.20 -42.58 -68.33
C PHE A 69 -1.39 -42.40 -69.30
N GLY A 70 -1.93 -43.51 -69.81
CA GLY A 70 -3.01 -43.55 -70.80
C GLY A 70 -4.35 -44.05 -70.28
N GLY A 71 -4.41 -44.54 -69.03
CA GLY A 71 -5.63 -45.02 -68.38
C GLY A 71 -5.48 -46.40 -67.71
N TYR A 72 -6.55 -46.90 -67.10
CA TYR A 72 -6.61 -48.25 -66.52
C TYR A 72 -7.62 -49.14 -67.22
N HIS A 73 -7.28 -50.41 -67.39
CA HIS A 73 -8.23 -51.47 -67.66
C HIS A 73 -8.50 -52.28 -66.39
N VAL A 74 -9.76 -52.65 -66.22
CA VAL A 74 -10.23 -53.53 -65.15
C VAL A 74 -10.57 -54.88 -65.75
N GLU A 75 -10.02 -55.92 -65.16
CA GLU A 75 -10.25 -57.29 -65.57
C GLU A 75 -10.75 -58.10 -64.37
N ARG A 76 -11.62 -59.07 -64.64
CA ARG A 76 -12.24 -59.94 -63.64
C ARG A 76 -12.04 -61.39 -63.99
N ARG A 77 -11.91 -62.23 -62.98
CA ARG A 77 -11.80 -63.68 -63.12
C ARG A 77 -12.55 -64.40 -62.00
N GLY A 78 -13.37 -65.38 -62.34
CA GLY A 78 -13.92 -66.32 -61.36
C GLY A 78 -12.90 -67.39 -60.93
N PRO A 79 -13.21 -68.23 -59.93
CA PRO A 79 -12.31 -69.30 -59.51
C PRO A 79 -11.93 -70.21 -60.68
N GLN A 80 -10.62 -70.30 -60.98
CA GLN A 80 -10.07 -71.11 -62.09
C GLN A 80 -10.48 -70.71 -63.51
N GLU A 81 -11.07 -69.53 -63.71
CA GLU A 81 -11.42 -69.00 -65.04
C GLU A 81 -10.26 -68.22 -65.67
N ALA A 82 -10.43 -67.75 -66.92
CA ALA A 82 -9.51 -66.81 -67.55
C ALA A 82 -9.91 -65.35 -67.25
N TRP A 83 -8.94 -64.43 -67.30
CA TRP A 83 -9.21 -63.00 -67.12
C TRP A 83 -10.11 -62.47 -68.24
N THR A 84 -11.20 -61.81 -67.84
CA THR A 84 -12.13 -61.13 -68.74
C THR A 84 -12.05 -59.63 -68.52
N ARG A 85 -11.81 -58.86 -69.59
CA ARG A 85 -11.74 -57.40 -69.51
C ARG A 85 -13.14 -56.79 -69.41
N LEU A 86 -13.37 -56.01 -68.35
CA LEU A 86 -14.65 -55.34 -68.10
C LEU A 86 -14.73 -53.96 -68.77
N THR A 87 -13.62 -53.23 -68.78
CA THR A 87 -13.53 -51.89 -69.40
C THR A 87 -13.17 -52.00 -70.87
N THR A 88 -14.02 -51.52 -71.77
CA THR A 88 -13.73 -51.47 -73.21
C THR A 88 -12.82 -50.29 -73.61
N VAL A 89 -12.85 -49.21 -72.83
CA VAL A 89 -11.97 -48.03 -72.97
C VAL A 89 -11.17 -47.86 -71.68
N PRO A 90 -9.86 -47.53 -71.74
CA PRO A 90 -9.08 -47.26 -70.54
C PRO A 90 -9.70 -46.13 -69.72
N MET A 91 -9.84 -46.32 -68.42
CA MET A 91 -10.31 -45.31 -67.48
C MET A 91 -9.25 -44.22 -67.31
N GLN A 92 -9.56 -43.02 -67.78
CA GLN A 92 -8.65 -41.88 -67.76
C GLN A 92 -8.93 -40.95 -66.58
N ARG A 93 -7.97 -40.04 -66.32
CA ARG A 93 -8.16 -38.94 -65.39
C ARG A 93 -9.08 -37.90 -66.04
N ALA A 94 -10.04 -37.39 -65.28
CA ALA A 94 -10.97 -36.38 -65.75
C ALA A 94 -10.23 -35.08 -66.07
N THR A 95 -10.25 -34.65 -67.32
CA THR A 95 -9.64 -33.37 -67.76
C THR A 95 -10.67 -32.28 -67.91
N SER A 96 -11.92 -32.63 -68.22
CA SER A 96 -13.00 -31.66 -68.43
C SER A 96 -13.49 -31.10 -67.10
N GLN A 97 -13.57 -29.78 -67.01
CA GLN A 97 -14.15 -29.14 -65.84
C GLN A 97 -15.60 -29.56 -65.59
N GLN A 98 -16.41 -29.70 -66.65
CA GLN A 98 -17.81 -30.12 -66.54
C GLN A 98 -17.93 -31.52 -65.93
N GLU A 99 -17.00 -32.42 -66.26
CA GLU A 99 -16.92 -33.75 -65.66
C GLU A 99 -16.54 -33.68 -64.18
N ILE A 100 -15.58 -32.81 -63.83
CA ILE A 100 -15.17 -32.55 -62.44
C ILE A 100 -16.35 -32.01 -61.62
N GLU A 101 -17.09 -31.04 -62.14
CA GLU A 101 -18.31 -30.48 -61.51
C GLU A 101 -19.36 -31.56 -61.26
N ARG A 102 -19.61 -32.41 -62.25
CA ARG A 102 -20.62 -33.47 -62.15
C ARG A 102 -20.27 -34.52 -61.08
N ILE A 103 -18.99 -34.86 -60.94
CA ILE A 103 -18.53 -35.93 -60.03
C ILE A 103 -18.24 -35.37 -58.63
N ALA A 104 -17.50 -34.27 -58.51
CA ALA A 104 -17.13 -33.70 -57.21
C ALA A 104 -18.23 -32.84 -56.57
N GLY A 105 -19.19 -32.32 -57.36
CA GLY A 105 -20.27 -31.48 -56.87
C GLY A 105 -19.76 -30.26 -56.11
N PHE A 106 -20.21 -30.09 -54.86
CA PHE A 106 -19.76 -28.97 -54.01
C PHE A 106 -18.25 -29.00 -53.68
N LYS A 107 -17.56 -30.13 -53.93
CA LYS A 107 -16.11 -30.29 -53.71
C LYS A 107 -15.27 -29.92 -54.93
N THR A 108 -15.86 -29.41 -56.01
CA THR A 108 -15.12 -29.05 -57.23
C THR A 108 -14.02 -28.03 -56.98
N ASP A 109 -14.33 -26.95 -56.27
CA ASP A 109 -13.33 -25.91 -55.95
C ASP A 109 -12.17 -26.49 -55.15
N LEU A 110 -12.48 -27.39 -54.21
CA LEU A 110 -11.47 -28.11 -53.44
C LEU A 110 -10.59 -28.95 -54.38
N TYR A 111 -11.15 -29.75 -55.28
CA TYR A 111 -10.38 -30.56 -56.22
C TYR A 111 -9.48 -29.71 -57.13
N LEU A 112 -10.03 -28.66 -57.72
CA LEU A 112 -9.30 -27.77 -58.63
C LEU A 112 -8.18 -27.01 -57.91
N SER A 113 -8.39 -26.62 -56.64
CA SER A 113 -7.36 -25.96 -55.83
C SER A 113 -6.09 -26.79 -55.66
N LEU A 114 -6.19 -28.13 -55.71
CA LEU A 114 -5.05 -29.04 -55.58
C LEU A 114 -4.03 -28.90 -56.73
N PHE A 115 -4.44 -28.33 -57.85
CA PHE A 115 -3.61 -28.15 -59.04
C PHE A 115 -2.94 -26.77 -59.13
N GLU A 116 -3.14 -25.89 -58.12
CA GLU A 116 -2.61 -24.51 -58.08
C GLU A 116 -2.86 -23.73 -59.39
N ALA A 117 -3.95 -24.05 -60.09
CA ALA A 117 -4.30 -23.33 -61.31
C ALA A 117 -4.65 -21.89 -60.94
N ALA A 118 -3.79 -20.95 -61.32
CA ALA A 118 -4.08 -19.53 -61.18
C ALA A 118 -5.35 -19.19 -61.97
N GLN A 119 -6.46 -19.07 -61.22
CA GLN A 119 -7.84 -18.76 -61.61
C GLN A 119 -8.66 -19.89 -62.28
N PRO A 120 -9.75 -20.37 -61.63
CA PRO A 120 -10.82 -21.09 -62.32
C PRO A 120 -11.66 -20.11 -63.18
N PRO A 121 -12.27 -20.55 -64.30
CA PRO A 121 -12.44 -21.95 -64.74
C PRO A 121 -11.66 -22.33 -66.02
N ARG A 122 -10.94 -23.48 -66.02
CA ARG A 122 -10.35 -24.11 -67.23
C ARG A 122 -10.21 -25.63 -67.09
N ASP A 123 -10.18 -26.34 -68.23
CA ASP A 123 -9.86 -27.78 -68.29
C ASP A 123 -8.43 -28.08 -67.78
N LEU A 124 -8.28 -29.24 -67.14
CA LEU A 124 -7.00 -29.77 -66.68
C LEU A 124 -6.25 -30.44 -67.83
N THR A 125 -4.94 -30.21 -67.90
CA THR A 125 -4.08 -30.83 -68.92
C THR A 125 -3.26 -31.97 -68.33
N ALA A 126 -2.72 -32.84 -69.20
CA ALA A 126 -1.74 -33.84 -68.78
C ALA A 126 -0.54 -33.21 -68.04
N ALA A 127 -0.12 -32.00 -68.44
CA ALA A 127 0.96 -31.26 -67.77
C ALA A 127 0.58 -30.80 -66.36
N ASP A 128 -0.67 -30.44 -66.11
CA ASP A 128 -1.14 -30.08 -64.76
C ASP A 128 -1.07 -31.28 -63.82
N TYR A 129 -1.54 -32.45 -64.29
CA TYR A 129 -1.40 -33.70 -63.54
C TYR A 129 0.07 -34.09 -63.31
N GLN A 130 0.93 -34.00 -64.32
CA GLN A 130 2.36 -34.27 -64.15
C GLN A 130 3.01 -33.33 -63.14
N ARG A 131 2.63 -32.04 -63.15
CA ARG A 131 3.16 -31.05 -62.20
C ARG A 131 2.81 -31.41 -60.75
N VAL A 132 1.58 -31.83 -60.49
CA VAL A 132 1.15 -32.21 -59.12
C VAL A 132 1.77 -33.53 -58.69
N LEU A 133 1.76 -34.53 -59.57
CA LEU A 133 2.20 -35.88 -59.22
C LEU A 133 3.73 -36.02 -59.13
N SER A 134 4.51 -35.17 -59.80
CA SER A 134 5.98 -35.16 -59.72
C SER A 134 6.55 -34.36 -58.54
N ARG A 135 5.71 -33.71 -57.73
CA ARG A 135 6.17 -33.00 -56.53
C ARG A 135 6.82 -33.99 -55.56
N GLN A 136 7.96 -33.63 -54.98
CA GLN A 136 8.67 -34.46 -54.00
C GLN A 136 7.81 -34.91 -52.80
N ASN A 137 6.71 -34.18 -52.50
CA ASN A 137 5.76 -34.48 -51.44
C ASN A 137 4.30 -34.55 -51.97
N ASN A 138 4.05 -35.27 -53.07
CA ASN A 138 2.70 -35.45 -53.62
C ASN A 138 1.75 -36.26 -52.71
N GLY A 139 2.24 -36.89 -51.64
CA GLY A 139 1.44 -37.74 -50.75
C GLY A 139 0.22 -37.06 -50.14
N LEU A 140 0.22 -35.72 -50.02
CA LEU A 140 -0.98 -34.97 -49.65
C LEU A 140 -2.10 -35.11 -50.67
N PHE A 141 -1.77 -34.88 -51.94
CA PHE A 141 -2.72 -34.99 -53.04
C PHE A 141 -3.33 -36.39 -53.07
N GLU A 142 -2.48 -37.40 -52.89
CA GLU A 142 -2.90 -38.80 -52.84
C GLU A 142 -3.83 -39.07 -51.65
N ALA A 143 -3.48 -38.60 -50.47
CA ALA A 143 -4.30 -38.77 -49.28
C ALA A 143 -5.67 -38.08 -49.42
N ILE A 144 -5.71 -36.87 -49.98
CA ILE A 144 -6.96 -36.14 -50.27
C ILE A 144 -7.81 -36.90 -51.28
N CYS A 145 -7.20 -37.51 -52.30
CA CYS A 145 -7.90 -38.37 -53.24
C CYS A 145 -8.45 -39.62 -52.54
N VAL A 146 -7.69 -40.25 -51.64
CA VAL A 146 -8.12 -41.42 -50.85
C VAL A 146 -9.34 -41.08 -49.99
N VAL A 147 -9.28 -39.99 -49.23
CA VAL A 147 -10.37 -39.64 -48.29
C VAL A 147 -11.61 -39.05 -48.96
N ASN A 148 -11.54 -38.75 -50.26
CA ASN A 148 -12.67 -38.29 -51.07
C ASN A 148 -12.92 -39.27 -52.22
N PRO A 149 -13.89 -40.19 -52.08
CA PRO A 149 -14.20 -41.19 -53.12
C PRO A 149 -14.42 -40.60 -54.51
N GLU A 150 -15.09 -39.43 -54.58
CA GLU A 150 -15.31 -38.71 -55.84
C GLU A 150 -14.01 -38.29 -56.53
N PHE A 151 -12.97 -37.94 -55.76
CA PHE A 151 -11.67 -37.58 -56.33
C PHE A 151 -10.94 -38.81 -56.85
N GLY A 152 -11.12 -39.97 -56.19
CA GLY A 152 -10.67 -41.25 -56.73
C GLY A 152 -11.30 -41.56 -58.10
N LYS A 153 -12.60 -41.30 -58.27
CA LYS A 153 -13.28 -41.42 -59.57
C LYS A 153 -12.67 -40.47 -60.62
N LEU A 154 -12.41 -39.22 -60.24
CA LEU A 154 -11.74 -38.25 -61.13
C LEU A 154 -10.32 -38.65 -61.52
N MET A 155 -9.61 -39.38 -60.66
CA MET A 155 -8.30 -39.94 -60.98
C MET A 155 -8.36 -41.22 -61.82
N GLY A 156 -9.57 -41.70 -62.13
CA GLY A 156 -9.78 -43.00 -62.79
C GLY A 156 -9.38 -44.18 -61.91
N GLU A 157 -9.29 -44.01 -60.59
CA GLU A 157 -8.77 -45.00 -59.63
C GLU A 157 -9.87 -45.80 -58.93
N VAL A 158 -11.14 -45.61 -59.34
CA VAL A 158 -12.31 -46.26 -58.75
C VAL A 158 -13.18 -46.85 -59.86
N TYR A 159 -13.59 -48.11 -59.72
CA TYR A 159 -14.50 -48.79 -60.64
C TYR A 159 -15.62 -49.51 -59.89
N PHE A 160 -16.79 -49.61 -60.51
CA PHE A 160 -17.96 -50.29 -59.96
C PHE A 160 -18.37 -51.43 -60.88
N ASP A 161 -18.18 -52.67 -60.44
CA ASP A 161 -18.68 -53.85 -61.16
C ASP A 161 -20.06 -54.25 -60.62
N ASN A 162 -21.11 -53.84 -61.33
CA ASN A 162 -22.49 -54.23 -61.08
C ASN A 162 -22.91 -55.49 -61.86
N THR A 163 -21.98 -56.12 -62.59
CA THR A 163 -22.27 -57.28 -63.46
C THR A 163 -21.94 -58.61 -62.80
N LEU A 164 -21.23 -58.61 -61.67
CA LEU A 164 -20.94 -59.83 -60.92
C LEU A 164 -22.21 -60.35 -60.26
N ALA A 165 -22.58 -61.60 -60.55
CA ALA A 165 -23.75 -62.23 -59.98
C ALA A 165 -23.72 -62.26 -58.44
N ALA A 166 -24.89 -62.11 -57.81
CA ALA A 166 -25.05 -62.25 -56.36
C ALA A 166 -24.51 -63.62 -55.91
N GLY A 167 -23.67 -63.64 -54.87
CA GLY A 167 -23.10 -64.88 -54.33
C GLY A 167 -21.89 -65.44 -55.08
N ALA A 168 -21.47 -64.85 -56.21
CA ALA A 168 -20.25 -65.27 -56.91
C ALA A 168 -19.01 -64.64 -56.29
N ASP A 169 -17.92 -65.42 -56.27
CA ASP A 169 -16.58 -64.96 -55.90
C ASP A 169 -15.80 -64.51 -57.14
N ALA A 170 -15.00 -63.45 -57.02
CA ALA A 170 -14.16 -62.96 -58.12
C ALA A 170 -12.88 -62.28 -57.63
N GLU A 171 -11.82 -62.41 -58.43
CA GLU A 171 -10.62 -61.59 -58.32
C GLU A 171 -10.61 -60.53 -59.41
N TYR A 172 -10.00 -59.39 -59.11
CA TYR A 172 -9.88 -58.28 -60.04
C TYR A 172 -8.42 -57.92 -60.25
N ARG A 173 -8.06 -57.71 -61.52
CA ARG A 173 -6.73 -57.25 -61.93
C ARG A 173 -6.85 -55.89 -62.55
N ILE A 174 -5.98 -54.98 -62.11
CA ILE A 174 -5.89 -53.63 -62.65
C ILE A 174 -4.65 -53.55 -63.54
N VAL A 175 -4.84 -53.12 -64.78
CA VAL A 175 -3.78 -52.98 -65.77
C VAL A 175 -3.71 -51.51 -66.20
N ALA A 176 -2.58 -50.85 -65.96
CA ALA A 176 -2.36 -49.49 -66.42
C ALA A 176 -1.74 -49.48 -67.82
N LEU A 177 -2.16 -48.53 -68.66
CA LEU A 177 -1.50 -48.22 -69.92
C LEU A 177 -0.48 -47.11 -69.68
N VAL A 178 0.81 -47.38 -69.90
CA VAL A 178 1.89 -46.39 -69.74
C VAL A 178 2.71 -46.37 -71.03
N ASN A 179 2.79 -45.22 -71.69
CA ASN A 179 3.44 -45.04 -73.00
C ASN A 179 2.95 -46.06 -74.05
N GLY A 180 1.67 -46.44 -74.00
CA GLY A 180 1.07 -47.42 -74.91
C GLY A 180 1.33 -48.90 -74.57
N ALA A 181 2.07 -49.20 -73.49
CA ALA A 181 2.29 -50.56 -73.01
C ALA A 181 1.42 -50.88 -71.79
N GLU A 182 0.86 -52.09 -71.75
CA GLU A 182 0.09 -52.59 -70.60
C GLU A 182 1.02 -53.02 -69.47
N ARG A 183 0.71 -52.60 -68.24
CA ARG A 183 1.44 -52.96 -67.03
C ARG A 183 0.47 -53.29 -65.91
N GLU A 184 0.66 -54.44 -65.28
CA GLU A 184 -0.12 -54.82 -64.10
C GLU A 184 0.18 -53.86 -62.93
N VAL A 185 -0.87 -53.26 -62.37
CA VAL A 185 -0.82 -52.44 -61.16
C VAL A 185 -0.88 -53.35 -59.93
N GLY A 186 -1.85 -54.26 -59.93
CA GLY A 186 -2.02 -55.27 -58.90
C GLY A 186 -3.25 -56.12 -59.13
N VAL A 187 -3.39 -57.12 -58.26
CA VAL A 187 -4.51 -58.06 -58.21
C VAL A 187 -5.14 -57.95 -56.82
N SER A 188 -6.48 -57.90 -56.76
CA SER A 188 -7.21 -57.91 -55.50
C SER A 188 -7.16 -59.29 -54.84
N THR A 189 -7.44 -59.34 -53.55
CA THR A 189 -7.89 -60.59 -52.95
C THR A 189 -9.24 -61.00 -53.57
N ALA A 190 -9.58 -62.29 -53.51
CA ALA A 190 -10.90 -62.76 -53.91
C ALA A 190 -11.99 -62.07 -53.09
N VAL A 191 -12.93 -61.44 -53.77
CA VAL A 191 -14.12 -60.85 -53.17
C VAL A 191 -15.09 -61.97 -52.87
N GLY A 192 -15.52 -62.07 -51.61
CA GLY A 192 -16.46 -63.09 -51.19
C GLY A 192 -17.89 -62.89 -51.73
N SER A 193 -18.69 -63.93 -51.52
CA SER A 193 -20.07 -64.05 -51.97
C SER A 193 -21.08 -63.14 -51.27
N ALA A 194 -20.80 -62.72 -50.02
CA ALA A 194 -21.70 -61.90 -49.21
C ALA A 194 -21.28 -60.41 -49.20
N PRO A 195 -22.25 -59.46 -49.21
CA PRO A 195 -21.95 -58.05 -48.98
C PRO A 195 -21.27 -57.82 -47.63
N GLY A 196 -20.23 -56.99 -47.62
CA GLY A 196 -19.60 -56.49 -46.41
C GLY A 196 -20.38 -55.32 -45.82
N THR A 197 -20.17 -55.06 -44.53
CA THR A 197 -20.68 -53.88 -43.83
C THR A 197 -19.52 -53.10 -43.22
N VAL A 198 -19.61 -51.77 -43.21
CA VAL A 198 -18.66 -50.93 -42.47
C VAL A 198 -18.99 -51.04 -40.97
N PRO A 199 -18.02 -51.38 -40.09
CA PRO A 199 -18.27 -51.46 -38.66
C PRO A 199 -18.79 -50.13 -38.09
N PRO A 200 -19.88 -50.11 -37.30
CA PRO A 200 -20.37 -48.89 -36.67
C PRO A 200 -19.42 -48.40 -35.57
N VAL A 201 -19.50 -47.10 -35.27
CA VAL A 201 -18.73 -46.50 -34.16
C VAL A 201 -19.31 -46.96 -32.82
N ALA A 202 -18.45 -47.51 -31.96
CA ALA A 202 -18.77 -47.85 -30.58
C ALA A 202 -18.36 -46.70 -29.63
N ASP A 203 -18.95 -46.68 -28.43
CA ASP A 203 -18.54 -45.83 -27.31
C ASP A 203 -18.47 -44.34 -27.63
N LEU A 204 -19.45 -43.84 -28.39
CA LEU A 204 -19.65 -42.41 -28.55
C LEU A 204 -20.01 -41.79 -27.20
N LEU A 205 -19.28 -40.75 -26.81
CA LEU A 205 -19.51 -39.94 -25.62
C LEU A 205 -19.75 -38.49 -26.04
N GLY A 206 -20.59 -37.79 -25.28
CA GLY A 206 -20.89 -36.37 -25.46
C GLY A 206 -20.74 -35.60 -24.15
N GLU A 207 -20.01 -34.50 -24.18
CA GLU A 207 -19.80 -33.58 -23.06
C GLU A 207 -20.38 -32.21 -23.41
N ALA A 208 -21.15 -31.63 -22.49
CA ALA A 208 -21.77 -30.31 -22.66
C ALA A 208 -20.80 -29.17 -22.31
N GLY A 209 -20.82 -28.13 -23.12
CA GLY A 209 -20.25 -26.80 -22.83
C GLY A 209 -21.34 -25.72 -22.79
N ASP A 210 -20.97 -24.47 -22.52
CA ASP A 210 -21.90 -23.34 -22.35
C ASP A 210 -22.71 -23.04 -23.63
N ARG A 211 -22.13 -23.29 -24.81
CA ARG A 211 -22.77 -23.17 -26.14
C ARG A 211 -22.19 -24.16 -27.14
N SER A 212 -21.77 -25.31 -26.64
CA SER A 212 -21.11 -26.33 -27.45
C SER A 212 -21.35 -27.74 -26.92
N ALA A 213 -21.12 -28.71 -27.79
CA ALA A 213 -21.10 -30.13 -27.46
C ALA A 213 -19.79 -30.74 -27.98
N THR A 214 -19.02 -31.36 -27.10
CA THR A 214 -17.79 -32.09 -27.47
C THR A 214 -18.09 -33.58 -27.55
N LEU A 215 -17.95 -34.16 -28.74
CA LEU A 215 -18.11 -35.59 -29.00
C LEU A 215 -16.76 -36.29 -28.97
N ARG A 216 -16.70 -37.46 -28.34
CA ARG A 216 -15.50 -38.30 -28.24
C ARG A 216 -15.83 -39.75 -28.56
N TRP A 217 -14.95 -40.41 -29.32
CA TRP A 217 -15.08 -41.84 -29.63
C TRP A 217 -13.71 -42.47 -29.87
N GLU A 218 -13.63 -43.79 -29.77
CA GLU A 218 -12.40 -44.53 -30.07
C GLU A 218 -12.29 -44.84 -31.57
N ARG A 219 -11.07 -44.75 -32.11
CA ARG A 219 -10.73 -45.26 -33.44
C ARG A 219 -9.96 -46.57 -33.33
N ASP A 220 -10.24 -47.49 -34.25
CA ASP A 220 -9.43 -48.71 -34.43
C ASP A 220 -8.36 -48.50 -35.52
N PRO A 221 -7.06 -48.46 -35.16
CA PRO A 221 -5.98 -48.31 -36.12
C PRO A 221 -5.94 -49.42 -37.18
N ALA A 222 -6.43 -50.63 -36.87
CA ALA A 222 -6.45 -51.75 -37.81
C ALA A 222 -7.48 -51.54 -38.93
N LEU A 223 -8.65 -50.96 -38.64
CA LEU A 223 -9.65 -50.59 -39.65
C LEU A 223 -9.12 -49.50 -40.59
N LEU A 224 -8.38 -48.52 -40.04
CA LEU A 224 -7.71 -47.47 -40.81
C LEU A 224 -6.66 -48.04 -41.76
N GLN A 225 -5.82 -48.96 -41.28
CA GLN A 225 -4.77 -49.60 -42.08
C GLN A 225 -5.33 -50.44 -43.23
N ARG A 226 -6.50 -51.08 -43.05
CA ARG A 226 -7.17 -51.88 -44.09
C ARG A 226 -8.08 -51.08 -45.02
N GLY A 227 -8.33 -49.79 -44.72
CA GLY A 227 -9.20 -48.93 -45.54
C GLY A 227 -10.69 -49.21 -45.35
N GLU A 228 -11.03 -50.00 -44.33
CA GLU A 228 -12.40 -50.30 -43.92
C GLU A 228 -13.08 -49.08 -43.31
N VAL A 229 -12.30 -48.20 -42.67
CA VAL A 229 -12.74 -46.88 -42.19
C VAL A 229 -11.64 -45.88 -42.55
N ILE A 230 -12.01 -44.71 -43.05
CA ILE A 230 -11.08 -43.63 -43.41
C ILE A 230 -11.51 -42.27 -42.85
N THR A 231 -12.79 -42.10 -42.49
CA THR A 231 -13.34 -40.87 -41.90
C THR A 231 -14.68 -41.17 -41.21
N TRP A 232 -15.29 -40.15 -40.62
CA TRP A 232 -16.58 -40.23 -39.94
C TRP A 232 -17.49 -39.06 -40.33
N ASN A 233 -18.77 -39.36 -40.49
CA ASN A 233 -19.82 -38.38 -40.67
C ASN A 233 -20.63 -38.27 -39.37
N ILE A 234 -20.80 -37.03 -38.90
CA ILE A 234 -21.43 -36.69 -37.63
C ILE A 234 -22.76 -36.06 -37.93
N TYR A 235 -23.78 -36.58 -37.25
CA TYR A 235 -25.16 -36.18 -37.45
C TYR A 235 -25.75 -35.64 -36.15
N ARG A 236 -26.51 -34.56 -36.25
CA ARG A 236 -27.20 -33.90 -35.15
C ARG A 236 -28.70 -33.82 -35.38
N ALA A 237 -29.49 -33.97 -34.34
CA ALA A 237 -30.91 -33.68 -34.31
C ALA A 237 -31.31 -32.94 -33.02
N GLU A 238 -32.42 -32.21 -33.07
CA GLU A 238 -33.07 -31.59 -31.89
C GLU A 238 -34.05 -32.54 -31.20
N ARG A 239 -34.26 -33.74 -31.76
CA ARG A 239 -35.19 -34.75 -31.23
C ARG A 239 -34.54 -36.12 -31.34
N VAL A 240 -34.86 -37.00 -30.39
CA VAL A 240 -34.28 -38.35 -30.30
C VAL A 240 -34.47 -39.20 -31.57
N LEU A 241 -35.55 -38.97 -32.33
CA LEU A 241 -35.85 -39.68 -33.58
C LEU A 241 -35.52 -38.87 -34.85
N GLY A 242 -34.81 -37.74 -34.73
CA GLY A 242 -34.47 -36.89 -35.87
C GLY A 242 -35.51 -35.81 -36.20
N PRO A 243 -35.39 -35.16 -37.37
CA PRO A 243 -34.48 -35.49 -38.46
C PRO A 243 -33.02 -35.21 -38.11
N PHE A 244 -32.14 -36.17 -38.41
CA PHE A 244 -30.69 -36.02 -38.24
C PHE A 244 -30.08 -35.36 -39.48
N GLN A 245 -29.27 -34.33 -39.26
CA GLN A 245 -28.54 -33.60 -40.30
C GLN A 245 -27.04 -33.76 -40.09
N GLN A 246 -26.30 -34.01 -41.17
CA GLN A 246 -24.84 -34.06 -41.13
C GLN A 246 -24.29 -32.66 -40.85
N ILE A 247 -23.48 -32.52 -39.79
CA ILE A 247 -22.94 -31.23 -39.35
C ILE A 247 -21.47 -31.01 -39.73
N ASN A 248 -20.71 -32.08 -40.01
CA ASN A 248 -19.36 -31.96 -40.54
C ASN A 248 -19.36 -31.99 -42.08
N THR A 249 -18.98 -30.89 -42.72
CA THR A 249 -18.93 -30.78 -44.19
C THR A 249 -17.56 -31.12 -44.78
N ALA A 250 -16.52 -31.13 -43.95
CA ALA A 250 -15.20 -31.64 -44.30
C ALA A 250 -15.01 -33.05 -43.70
N ALA A 251 -14.40 -33.96 -44.47
CA ALA A 251 -14.03 -35.28 -43.97
C ALA A 251 -13.14 -35.11 -42.73
N LEU A 252 -13.56 -35.70 -41.60
CA LEU A 252 -12.74 -35.74 -40.40
C LEU A 252 -11.59 -36.69 -40.68
N LEU A 253 -10.41 -36.13 -40.94
CA LEU A 253 -9.22 -36.94 -41.13
C LEU A 253 -8.93 -37.65 -39.80
N PRO A 254 -8.56 -38.93 -39.84
CA PRO A 254 -8.40 -39.74 -38.64
C PRO A 254 -7.17 -39.36 -37.82
N ILE A 255 -6.60 -38.17 -37.97
CA ILE A 255 -5.33 -37.78 -37.38
C ILE A 255 -5.57 -36.83 -36.20
N THR A 256 -5.39 -37.38 -35.00
CA THR A 256 -5.21 -36.58 -33.79
C THR A 256 -3.74 -36.16 -33.69
N VAL A 257 -3.45 -34.86 -33.68
CA VAL A 257 -2.14 -34.32 -33.29
C VAL A 257 -2.18 -34.13 -31.78
N SER A 258 -1.61 -35.05 -30.99
CA SER A 258 -1.44 -34.85 -29.56
C SER A 258 0.00 -34.43 -29.26
N SER A 259 0.23 -33.12 -29.12
CA SER A 259 1.41 -32.64 -28.40
C SER A 259 1.22 -32.95 -26.91
N GLY A 260 1.86 -34.01 -26.42
CA GLY A 260 2.13 -34.18 -24.99
C GLY A 260 1.11 -34.96 -24.14
N GLN A 261 0.46 -36.01 -24.65
CA GLN A 261 -0.34 -36.93 -23.81
C GLN A 261 0.05 -38.41 -23.97
N SER A 262 -0.43 -39.21 -23.02
CA SER A 262 -0.07 -40.61 -22.78
C SER A 262 -0.41 -41.52 -23.97
N ALA A 263 0.18 -42.72 -24.04
CA ALA A 263 -0.10 -43.67 -25.11
C ALA A 263 -1.57 -44.13 -25.21
N GLN A 264 -2.39 -43.92 -24.16
CA GLN A 264 -3.83 -44.22 -24.18
C GLN A 264 -4.65 -43.18 -24.96
N ASP A 265 -4.21 -41.92 -25.03
CA ASP A 265 -4.97 -40.84 -25.70
C ASP A 265 -4.78 -40.81 -27.22
N GLN A 266 -3.89 -41.65 -27.77
CA GLN A 266 -3.58 -41.66 -29.20
C GLN A 266 -4.72 -42.21 -30.07
N ASN A 267 -5.60 -43.05 -29.53
CA ASN A 267 -6.71 -43.66 -30.27
C ASN A 267 -8.05 -42.95 -30.06
N GLN A 268 -8.07 -41.83 -29.35
CA GLN A 268 -9.28 -41.04 -29.17
C GLN A 268 -9.46 -40.04 -30.32
N GLN A 269 -10.68 -39.98 -30.86
CA GLN A 269 -11.13 -38.94 -31.78
C GLN A 269 -12.04 -37.96 -31.06
N THR A 270 -12.04 -36.71 -31.49
CA THR A 270 -12.86 -35.65 -30.89
C THR A 270 -13.42 -34.72 -31.95
N PHE A 271 -14.66 -34.28 -31.75
CA PHE A 271 -15.32 -33.26 -32.55
C PHE A 271 -16.05 -32.27 -31.65
N SER A 272 -15.95 -30.97 -31.96
CA SER A 272 -16.66 -29.92 -31.23
C SER A 272 -17.74 -29.30 -32.12
N ASP A 273 -19.00 -29.41 -31.69
CA ASP A 273 -20.13 -28.68 -32.27
C ASP A 273 -20.31 -27.36 -31.50
N GLU A 274 -20.07 -26.24 -32.16
CA GLU A 274 -20.07 -24.90 -31.56
C GLU A 274 -21.32 -24.10 -31.93
N TYR A 275 -21.56 -23.00 -31.21
CA TYR A 275 -22.66 -22.05 -31.46
C TYR A 275 -24.06 -22.65 -31.23
N LEU A 276 -24.18 -23.56 -30.27
CA LEU A 276 -25.45 -24.16 -29.89
C LEU A 276 -26.31 -23.23 -29.02
N GLU A 277 -27.61 -23.51 -28.98
CA GLU A 277 -28.55 -22.81 -28.10
C GLU A 277 -28.42 -23.34 -26.66
N ALA A 278 -28.13 -22.44 -25.73
CA ALA A 278 -27.94 -22.77 -24.32
C ALA A 278 -29.22 -23.36 -23.70
N GLY A 279 -29.08 -24.41 -22.88
CA GLY A 279 -30.20 -25.12 -22.27
C GLY A 279 -30.99 -26.02 -23.23
N THR A 280 -30.58 -26.14 -24.51
CA THR A 280 -31.21 -27.02 -25.49
C THR A 280 -30.54 -28.39 -25.50
N THR A 281 -31.35 -29.44 -25.64
CA THR A 281 -30.87 -30.82 -25.78
C THR A 281 -30.73 -31.20 -27.25
N TYR A 282 -29.54 -31.66 -27.62
CA TYR A 282 -29.24 -32.18 -28.95
C TYR A 282 -28.88 -33.67 -28.88
N PHE A 283 -29.19 -34.39 -29.94
CA PHE A 283 -28.90 -35.80 -30.10
C PHE A 283 -27.87 -35.98 -31.20
N TYR A 284 -26.83 -36.78 -30.95
CA TYR A 284 -25.74 -37.00 -31.90
C TYR A 284 -25.54 -38.47 -32.18
N HIS A 285 -25.33 -38.82 -33.44
CA HIS A 285 -24.79 -40.12 -33.82
C HIS A 285 -23.69 -39.96 -34.86
N ILE A 286 -22.81 -40.95 -34.95
CA ILE A 286 -21.70 -40.97 -35.89
C ILE A 286 -21.81 -42.18 -36.80
N ARG A 287 -21.43 -42.02 -38.06
CA ARG A 287 -21.25 -43.11 -39.03
C ARG A 287 -19.81 -43.15 -39.51
N ALA A 288 -19.19 -44.32 -39.47
CA ALA A 288 -17.89 -44.55 -40.07
C ALA A 288 -18.03 -44.63 -41.59
N VAL A 289 -17.02 -44.15 -42.32
CA VAL A 289 -17.02 -44.11 -43.79
C VAL A 289 -15.80 -44.85 -44.30
N ASN A 290 -15.98 -45.81 -45.21
CA ASN A 290 -14.89 -46.55 -45.83
C ASN A 290 -14.28 -45.83 -47.04
N VAL A 291 -13.23 -46.40 -47.64
CA VAL A 291 -12.49 -45.79 -48.77
C VAL A 291 -13.33 -45.58 -50.05
N PHE A 292 -14.52 -46.17 -50.11
CA PHE A 292 -15.49 -46.04 -51.19
C PHE A 292 -16.59 -45.01 -50.92
N GLY A 293 -16.66 -44.46 -49.70
CA GLY A 293 -17.69 -43.52 -49.28
C GLY A 293 -18.95 -44.18 -48.71
N ILE A 294 -18.91 -45.49 -48.47
CA ILE A 294 -20.03 -46.22 -47.88
C ILE A 294 -20.01 -45.97 -46.38
N GLU A 295 -21.16 -45.61 -45.83
CA GLU A 295 -21.35 -45.40 -44.40
C GLU A 295 -21.71 -46.69 -43.66
N SER A 296 -21.31 -46.77 -42.40
CA SER A 296 -21.81 -47.77 -41.44
C SER A 296 -23.26 -47.49 -41.03
N GLU A 297 -23.86 -48.44 -40.32
CA GLU A 297 -25.00 -48.14 -39.45
C GLU A 297 -24.64 -47.01 -38.45
N PRO A 298 -25.62 -46.20 -38.02
CA PRO A 298 -25.37 -45.14 -37.03
C PRO A 298 -24.94 -45.74 -35.70
N SER A 299 -24.03 -45.05 -35.00
CA SER A 299 -23.75 -45.33 -33.58
C SER A 299 -25.02 -45.20 -32.74
N VAL A 300 -24.99 -45.73 -31.52
CA VAL A 300 -25.97 -45.34 -30.51
C VAL A 300 -25.93 -43.82 -30.36
N ALA A 301 -27.10 -43.18 -30.40
CA ALA A 301 -27.18 -41.74 -30.27
C ALA A 301 -26.88 -41.32 -28.83
N VAL A 302 -26.06 -40.30 -28.67
CA VAL A 302 -25.83 -39.65 -27.36
C VAL A 302 -26.70 -38.42 -27.23
N GLU A 303 -27.20 -38.20 -26.02
CA GLU A 303 -27.94 -37.00 -25.63
C GLU A 303 -26.99 -36.02 -24.96
N VAL A 304 -26.94 -34.78 -25.46
CA VAL A 304 -26.15 -33.70 -24.86
C VAL A 304 -27.07 -32.51 -24.61
N THR A 305 -27.27 -32.19 -23.34
CA THR A 305 -27.97 -30.96 -22.93
C THR A 305 -26.94 -29.85 -22.76
N VAL A 306 -26.97 -28.87 -23.66
CA VAL A 306 -26.03 -27.76 -23.69
C VAL A 306 -26.17 -26.96 -22.40
N GLY A 307 -25.04 -26.67 -21.76
CA GLY A 307 -25.02 -25.90 -20.53
C GLY A 307 -25.72 -24.56 -20.74
N SER A 308 -26.42 -24.07 -19.71
CA SER A 308 -26.82 -22.67 -19.71
C SER A 308 -25.56 -21.82 -19.58
N GLU A 309 -25.44 -20.77 -20.38
CA GLU A 309 -24.41 -19.74 -20.23
C GLU A 309 -24.48 -19.19 -18.78
N GLU A 310 -23.54 -19.62 -17.92
CA GLU A 310 -23.62 -19.37 -16.48
C GLU A 310 -23.18 -17.92 -16.21
N ILE A 311 -24.14 -16.99 -16.22
CA ILE A 311 -23.94 -15.61 -15.79
C ILE A 311 -23.76 -15.63 -14.27
N PRO A 312 -22.67 -15.06 -13.71
CA PRO A 312 -22.47 -15.04 -12.28
C PRO A 312 -23.54 -14.16 -11.58
N PRO A 313 -23.90 -14.46 -10.33
CA PRO A 313 -24.76 -13.58 -9.55
C PRO A 313 -24.09 -12.22 -9.26
N PRO A 314 -24.87 -11.12 -9.17
CA PRO A 314 -24.33 -9.79 -8.83
C PRO A 314 -23.84 -9.73 -7.37
N PRO A 315 -22.89 -8.84 -7.05
CA PRO A 315 -22.48 -8.57 -5.67
C PRO A 315 -23.63 -7.97 -4.85
N LEU A 316 -23.67 -8.26 -3.55
CA LEU A 316 -24.72 -7.80 -2.64
C LEU A 316 -24.20 -6.71 -1.70
N ASN A 317 -25.11 -5.91 -1.14
CA ASN A 317 -24.83 -4.89 -0.13
C ASN A 317 -23.69 -3.94 -0.52
N LEU A 318 -23.71 -3.42 -1.75
CA LEU A 318 -22.77 -2.38 -2.13
C LEU A 318 -22.99 -1.17 -1.21
N ALA A 319 -21.93 -0.70 -0.58
CA ALA A 319 -21.88 0.49 0.25
C ALA A 319 -20.69 1.35 -0.16
N VAL A 320 -20.77 2.65 0.14
CA VAL A 320 -19.67 3.59 -0.07
C VAL A 320 -19.50 4.48 1.14
N GLU A 321 -18.25 4.65 1.58
CA GLU A 321 -17.86 5.55 2.65
C GLU A 321 -16.70 6.45 2.20
N GLU A 322 -16.53 7.57 2.90
CA GLU A 322 -15.38 8.46 2.69
C GLU A 322 -14.13 7.83 3.32
N PHE A 323 -13.03 7.86 2.58
CA PHE A 323 -11.73 7.38 3.04
C PHE A 323 -10.61 8.28 2.54
N ALA A 324 -10.13 9.19 3.38
CA ALA A 324 -9.02 10.09 3.10
C ALA A 324 -9.24 10.89 1.78
N GLY A 325 -10.44 11.45 1.61
CA GLY A 325 -10.82 12.19 0.39
C GLY A 325 -11.11 11.32 -0.83
N SER A 326 -11.11 9.99 -0.69
CA SER A 326 -11.42 9.01 -1.73
C SER A 326 -12.72 8.26 -1.43
N ALA A 327 -13.31 7.61 -2.43
CA ALA A 327 -14.50 6.78 -2.21
C ALA A 327 -14.10 5.33 -1.92
N ARG A 328 -14.38 4.83 -0.72
CA ARG A 328 -14.15 3.42 -0.37
C ARG A 328 -15.44 2.64 -0.53
N LEU A 329 -15.44 1.71 -1.48
CA LEU A 329 -16.56 0.83 -1.78
C LEU A 329 -16.39 -0.50 -1.06
N THR A 330 -17.46 -0.99 -0.43
CA THR A 330 -17.50 -2.30 0.22
C THR A 330 -18.71 -3.11 -0.25
N TRP A 331 -18.59 -4.42 -0.32
CA TRP A 331 -19.65 -5.32 -0.79
C TRP A 331 -19.50 -6.74 -0.24
N VAL A 332 -20.56 -7.54 -0.40
CA VAL A 332 -20.57 -8.97 -0.12
C VAL A 332 -20.49 -9.76 -1.43
N PRO A 333 -19.38 -10.50 -1.67
CA PRO A 333 -19.25 -11.37 -2.84
C PRO A 333 -20.28 -12.52 -2.81
N PRO A 334 -20.81 -12.96 -3.97
CA PRO A 334 -21.69 -14.12 -4.02
C PRO A 334 -20.98 -15.40 -3.59
N LEU A 335 -21.71 -16.28 -2.89
CA LEU A 335 -21.20 -17.58 -2.43
C LEU A 335 -21.23 -18.68 -3.51
N ARG A 336 -21.95 -18.45 -4.61
CA ARG A 336 -22.15 -19.41 -5.71
C ARG A 336 -21.80 -18.75 -7.06
N GLY A 337 -21.57 -19.59 -8.08
CA GLY A 337 -21.16 -19.18 -9.42
C GLY A 337 -19.64 -19.22 -9.62
N LYS A 338 -19.21 -19.55 -10.85
CA LYS A 338 -17.79 -19.54 -11.25
C LYS A 338 -17.32 -18.12 -11.54
N ILE A 339 -16.79 -17.44 -10.52
CA ILE A 339 -16.43 -16.01 -10.58
C ILE A 339 -14.92 -15.81 -10.70
N ALA A 340 -14.50 -15.25 -11.84
CA ALA A 340 -13.12 -14.85 -12.10
C ALA A 340 -12.75 -13.50 -11.46
N GLY A 341 -13.74 -12.63 -11.19
CA GLY A 341 -13.48 -11.28 -10.71
C GLY A 341 -14.70 -10.37 -10.63
N ALA A 342 -14.45 -9.06 -10.69
CA ALA A 342 -15.49 -8.04 -10.79
C ALA A 342 -15.00 -6.78 -11.50
N ARG A 343 -15.95 -5.95 -11.94
CA ARG A 343 -15.69 -4.59 -12.44
C ARG A 343 -16.51 -3.57 -11.68
N VAL A 344 -15.89 -2.43 -11.39
CA VAL A 344 -16.53 -1.26 -10.77
C VAL A 344 -16.81 -0.23 -11.86
N TYR A 345 -18.04 0.24 -11.92
CA TYR A 345 -18.44 1.32 -12.80
C TYR A 345 -18.86 2.53 -11.98
N ARG A 346 -18.54 3.74 -12.46
CA ARG A 346 -19.06 4.99 -11.90
C ARG A 346 -19.57 5.94 -12.98
N ILE A 347 -20.46 6.82 -12.57
CA ILE A 347 -20.95 7.96 -13.34
C ILE A 347 -20.74 9.24 -12.53
N GLU A 348 -20.25 10.31 -13.15
CA GLU A 348 -20.20 11.64 -12.55
C GLU A 348 -21.51 12.39 -12.84
N MET A 349 -22.26 12.77 -11.80
CA MET A 349 -23.59 13.36 -11.94
C MET A 349 -23.59 14.79 -12.47
N THR A 350 -22.45 15.48 -12.34
CA THR A 350 -22.22 16.85 -12.81
C THR A 350 -21.59 16.91 -14.21
N ALA A 351 -21.25 15.77 -14.82
CA ALA A 351 -20.72 15.72 -16.17
C ALA A 351 -21.85 15.93 -17.21
N PRO A 352 -21.55 16.52 -18.38
CA PRO A 352 -22.53 16.68 -19.45
C PRO A 352 -22.98 15.33 -20.04
N GLU A 353 -22.08 14.34 -20.06
CA GLU A 353 -22.38 12.96 -20.47
C GLU A 353 -22.68 12.12 -19.22
N ARG A 354 -23.88 11.56 -19.15
CA ARG A 354 -24.38 10.76 -18.02
C ARG A 354 -24.35 9.27 -18.35
N GLU A 355 -23.16 8.69 -18.41
CA GLU A 355 -22.95 7.27 -18.66
C GLU A 355 -22.04 6.65 -17.60
N PHE A 356 -22.33 5.39 -17.23
CA PHE A 356 -21.45 4.60 -16.38
C PHE A 356 -20.19 4.21 -17.15
N ARG A 357 -19.03 4.55 -16.58
CA ARG A 357 -17.71 4.19 -17.12
C ARG A 357 -16.97 3.32 -16.11
N GLU A 358 -16.12 2.43 -16.61
CA GLU A 358 -15.30 1.58 -15.76
C GLU A 358 -14.34 2.47 -14.93
N ALA A 359 -14.44 2.34 -13.60
CA ALA A 359 -13.70 3.13 -12.64
C ALA A 359 -12.49 2.37 -12.04
N SER A 360 -12.52 1.03 -12.11
CA SER A 360 -11.44 0.17 -11.62
C SER A 360 -10.82 -0.63 -12.77
N PRO A 361 -9.51 -0.96 -12.72
CA PRO A 361 -9.00 -2.12 -13.45
C PRO A 361 -9.78 -3.39 -13.07
N PRO A 362 -9.85 -4.43 -13.94
CA PRO A 362 -10.53 -5.68 -13.61
C PRO A 362 -10.01 -6.26 -12.29
N LEU A 363 -10.92 -6.45 -11.32
CA LEU A 363 -10.57 -7.00 -10.02
C LEU A 363 -10.46 -8.51 -10.15
N SER A 364 -9.31 -9.09 -9.78
CA SER A 364 -9.17 -10.55 -9.71
C SER A 364 -10.08 -11.17 -8.65
N SER A 365 -10.40 -12.46 -8.77
CA SER A 365 -11.25 -13.19 -7.80
C SER A 365 -10.79 -12.98 -6.35
N ALA A 366 -9.47 -12.99 -6.08
CA ALA A 366 -8.93 -12.75 -4.74
C ALA A 366 -9.21 -11.32 -4.23
N ARG A 367 -9.04 -10.30 -5.08
CA ARG A 367 -9.34 -8.89 -4.71
C ARG A 367 -10.83 -8.67 -4.57
N PHE A 368 -11.63 -9.24 -5.47
CA PHE A 368 -13.09 -9.17 -5.39
C PHE A 368 -13.62 -9.81 -4.10
N ARG A 369 -13.05 -10.95 -3.68
CA ARG A 369 -13.42 -11.65 -2.44
C ARG A 369 -13.02 -10.92 -1.16
N ALA A 370 -12.06 -9.99 -1.23
CA ALA A 370 -11.76 -9.12 -0.10
C ALA A 370 -12.93 -8.16 0.23
N GLY A 371 -13.86 -7.94 -0.72
CA GLY A 371 -15.08 -7.17 -0.48
C GLY A 371 -14.87 -5.66 -0.41
N GLU A 372 -13.76 -5.15 -0.97
CA GLU A 372 -13.38 -3.75 -0.83
C GLU A 372 -12.57 -3.24 -2.04
N TRP A 373 -12.82 -2.00 -2.45
CA TRP A 373 -11.96 -1.24 -3.37
C TRP A 373 -12.08 0.27 -3.14
N VAL A 374 -10.99 1.02 -3.36
CA VAL A 374 -10.95 2.47 -3.15
C VAL A 374 -10.76 3.19 -4.49
N ASP A 375 -11.65 4.12 -4.79
CA ASP A 375 -11.56 5.03 -5.92
C ASP A 375 -10.76 6.28 -5.55
N LEU A 376 -9.47 6.27 -5.89
CA LEU A 376 -8.54 7.38 -5.66
C LEU A 376 -8.68 8.51 -6.70
N SER A 377 -9.57 8.37 -7.69
CA SER A 377 -9.70 9.29 -8.82
C SER A 377 -10.91 10.21 -8.74
N VAL A 378 -11.57 10.25 -7.58
CA VAL A 378 -12.68 11.17 -7.31
C VAL A 378 -12.15 12.60 -7.23
N VAL A 379 -12.94 13.55 -7.72
CA VAL A 379 -12.63 14.97 -7.69
C VAL A 379 -13.53 15.66 -6.68
N GLU A 380 -12.95 16.52 -5.86
CA GLU A 380 -13.65 17.32 -4.86
C GLU A 380 -14.86 18.07 -5.41
N GLY A 381 -15.95 18.13 -4.64
CA GLY A 381 -17.17 18.84 -4.98
C GLY A 381 -18.04 18.14 -6.02
N LYS A 382 -17.56 17.02 -6.58
CA LYS A 382 -18.30 16.19 -7.54
C LYS A 382 -19.13 15.13 -6.82
N GLU A 383 -20.23 14.76 -7.46
CA GLU A 383 -21.09 13.65 -7.03
C GLU A 383 -20.95 12.50 -8.02
N TYR A 384 -20.73 11.31 -7.49
CA TYR A 384 -20.55 10.07 -8.23
C TYR A 384 -21.61 9.04 -7.82
N ARG A 385 -22.06 8.22 -8.77
CA ARG A 385 -22.80 6.99 -8.46
C ARG A 385 -21.99 5.78 -8.91
N TYR A 386 -22.03 4.71 -8.12
CA TYR A 386 -21.28 3.48 -8.38
C TYR A 386 -22.20 2.27 -8.49
N VAL A 387 -21.82 1.34 -9.37
CA VAL A 387 -22.38 -0.02 -9.46
C VAL A 387 -21.25 -1.01 -9.68
N LEU A 388 -21.41 -2.24 -9.18
CA LEU A 388 -20.46 -3.34 -9.39
C LEU A 388 -21.10 -4.47 -10.19
N ARG A 389 -20.29 -5.18 -10.97
CA ARG A 389 -20.69 -6.41 -11.68
C ARG A 389 -19.69 -7.51 -11.40
N SER A 390 -20.18 -8.73 -11.12
CA SER A 390 -19.35 -9.93 -11.04
C SER A 390 -18.96 -10.37 -12.45
N VAL A 391 -17.73 -10.86 -12.63
CA VAL A 391 -17.23 -11.40 -13.90
C VAL A 391 -17.04 -12.90 -13.78
N GLY A 392 -17.66 -13.68 -14.66
CA GLY A 392 -17.57 -15.13 -14.71
C GLY A 392 -16.24 -15.63 -15.31
N GLU A 393 -15.92 -16.91 -15.14
CA GLU A 393 -14.75 -17.53 -15.80
C GLU A 393 -14.86 -17.54 -17.34
N ASN A 394 -16.08 -17.49 -17.86
CA ASN A 394 -16.39 -17.31 -19.28
C ASN A 394 -16.27 -15.84 -19.76
N GLY A 395 -15.97 -14.91 -18.85
CA GLY A 395 -15.82 -13.48 -19.15
C GLY A 395 -17.11 -12.67 -19.18
N LEU A 396 -18.27 -13.31 -18.92
CA LEU A 396 -19.56 -12.62 -18.88
C LEU A 396 -19.77 -11.88 -17.57
N GLU A 397 -20.53 -10.80 -17.63
CA GLU A 397 -20.83 -9.96 -16.48
C GLU A 397 -22.25 -10.17 -15.97
N SER A 398 -22.40 -10.12 -14.65
CA SER A 398 -23.70 -10.08 -14.00
C SER A 398 -24.48 -8.81 -14.36
N GLU A 399 -25.77 -8.80 -14.01
CA GLU A 399 -26.50 -7.55 -13.78
C GLU A 399 -25.75 -6.65 -12.77
N PRO A 400 -25.93 -5.32 -12.80
CA PRO A 400 -25.32 -4.44 -11.83
C PRO A 400 -25.88 -4.68 -10.42
N SER A 401 -25.03 -4.48 -9.41
CA SER A 401 -25.45 -4.37 -8.01
C SER A 401 -26.42 -3.20 -7.79
N ASP A 402 -26.91 -3.07 -6.55
CA ASP A 402 -27.52 -1.83 -6.09
C ASP A 402 -26.59 -0.63 -6.34
N THR A 403 -27.19 0.52 -6.64
CA THR A 403 -26.46 1.76 -6.90
C THR A 403 -26.23 2.52 -5.60
N VAL A 404 -24.99 2.96 -5.37
CA VAL A 404 -24.64 3.85 -4.25
C VAL A 404 -24.21 5.21 -4.75
N THR A 405 -24.47 6.26 -3.96
CA THR A 405 -24.08 7.64 -4.30
C THR A 405 -23.02 8.12 -3.32
N TYR A 406 -21.95 8.71 -3.84
CA TYR A 406 -20.87 9.31 -3.07
C TYR A 406 -20.65 10.75 -3.52
N ARG A 407 -20.60 11.67 -2.56
CA ARG A 407 -20.22 13.06 -2.80
C ARG A 407 -18.81 13.25 -2.25
N ALA A 408 -17.87 13.57 -3.14
CA ALA A 408 -16.49 13.80 -2.76
C ALA A 408 -16.41 15.14 -2.00
N ASN A 409 -16.30 15.04 -0.68
CA ASN A 409 -16.03 16.19 0.17
C ASN A 409 -14.53 16.46 0.19
N ASP A 410 -14.17 17.71 0.41
CA ASP A 410 -12.80 18.12 0.62
C ASP A 410 -12.27 17.57 1.95
N ALA A 411 -11.17 16.83 1.86
CA ALA A 411 -10.45 16.27 3.00
C ALA A 411 -9.01 16.81 3.09
N THR A 412 -8.66 17.83 2.30
CA THR A 412 -7.31 18.41 2.26
C THR A 412 -7.19 19.48 3.35
N PRO A 413 -6.49 19.23 4.46
CA PRO A 413 -6.42 20.23 5.51
C PRO A 413 -5.58 21.43 5.09
N PRO A 414 -5.85 22.64 5.63
CA PRO A 414 -4.98 23.78 5.42
C PRO A 414 -3.55 23.54 5.91
N ALA A 415 -2.60 24.31 5.39
CA ALA A 415 -1.25 24.38 5.91
C ALA A 415 -1.25 24.93 7.35
N PRO A 416 -0.30 24.48 8.20
CA PRO A 416 -0.17 25.01 9.55
C PRO A 416 0.10 26.53 9.55
N PRO A 417 -0.55 27.31 10.42
CA PRO A 417 -0.28 28.74 10.56
C PRO A 417 1.20 29.02 10.85
N THR A 418 1.75 30.05 10.21
CA THR A 418 3.16 30.44 10.36
C THR A 418 3.31 31.85 10.92
N GLY A 419 4.51 32.19 11.40
CA GLY A 419 4.80 33.52 11.95
C GLY A 419 3.99 33.84 13.22
N VAL A 420 3.65 32.82 14.00
CA VAL A 420 2.93 32.99 15.27
C VAL A 420 3.82 33.71 16.27
N THR A 421 3.28 34.74 16.91
CA THR A 421 3.93 35.56 17.93
C THR A 421 2.96 35.79 19.08
N ALA A 422 3.47 35.83 20.31
CA ALA A 422 2.69 36.23 21.48
C ALA A 422 3.43 37.32 22.23
N ILE A 423 2.73 38.41 22.52
CA ILE A 423 3.26 39.57 23.23
C ILE A 423 2.44 39.73 24.51
N ALA A 424 3.11 39.60 25.66
CA ALA A 424 2.49 39.78 26.96
C ALA A 424 2.43 41.25 27.36
N ASP A 425 1.33 41.62 28.02
CA ASP A 425 1.08 42.90 28.66
C ASP A 425 0.38 42.66 30.01
N THR A 426 0.14 43.72 30.78
CA THR A 426 -0.51 43.67 32.09
C THR A 426 -1.96 43.19 31.97
N GLY A 427 -2.18 41.92 32.30
CA GLY A 427 -3.50 41.27 32.27
C GLY A 427 -3.95 40.80 30.88
N SER A 428 -3.06 40.75 29.88
CA SER A 428 -3.40 40.13 28.59
C SER A 428 -2.18 39.63 27.81
N ILE A 429 -2.40 38.69 26.91
CA ILE A 429 -1.41 38.28 25.91
C ILE A 429 -2.05 38.43 24.53
N THR A 430 -1.42 39.20 23.65
CA THR A 430 -1.86 39.36 22.25
C THR A 430 -1.13 38.35 21.38
N ILE A 431 -1.88 37.45 20.73
CA ILE A 431 -1.36 36.43 19.82
C ILE A 431 -1.66 36.85 18.38
N ARG A 432 -0.65 36.81 17.51
CA ARG A 432 -0.74 37.17 16.08
C ARG A 432 -0.08 36.12 15.21
N TRP A 433 -0.59 35.89 14.01
CA TRP A 433 -0.01 34.98 13.02
C TRP A 433 -0.15 35.54 11.61
N LYS A 434 0.54 34.92 10.64
CA LYS A 434 0.38 35.27 9.22
C LYS A 434 -0.88 34.58 8.66
N PRO A 435 -1.64 35.25 7.77
CA PRO A 435 -2.76 34.63 7.09
C PRO A 435 -2.30 33.46 6.22
N ASN A 436 -3.17 32.46 6.15
CA ASN A 436 -3.08 31.30 5.27
C ASN A 436 -3.50 31.72 3.84
N GLY A 437 -3.02 31.00 2.83
CA GLY A 437 -3.20 31.34 1.41
C GLY A 437 -4.32 30.56 0.71
N GLU A 438 -4.93 29.62 1.42
CA GLU A 438 -5.97 28.71 0.93
C GLU A 438 -7.29 29.46 0.71
N GLY A 439 -7.91 29.29 -0.47
CA GLY A 439 -9.10 30.06 -0.88
C GLY A 439 -10.40 29.63 -0.18
N ASP A 440 -10.39 28.46 0.42
CA ASP A 440 -11.46 27.79 1.15
C ASP A 440 -11.28 27.86 2.68
N LEU A 441 -10.27 28.59 3.16
CA LEU A 441 -10.04 28.80 4.58
C LEU A 441 -11.29 29.38 5.27
N LEU A 442 -11.70 28.76 6.38
CA LEU A 442 -12.79 29.22 7.24
C LEU A 442 -12.27 30.11 8.37
N GLY A 443 -11.12 29.77 8.95
CA GLY A 443 -10.43 30.60 9.95
C GLY A 443 -9.55 29.79 10.89
N TYR A 444 -9.45 30.22 12.16
CA TYR A 444 -8.48 29.71 13.12
C TYR A 444 -9.07 29.32 14.47
N GLN A 445 -8.46 28.31 15.09
CA GLN A 445 -8.61 27.94 16.50
C GLN A 445 -7.28 28.11 17.24
N ILE A 446 -7.37 28.65 18.45
CA ILE A 446 -6.22 28.94 19.29
C ILE A 446 -6.38 28.16 20.58
N GLU A 447 -5.33 27.44 20.96
CA GLU A 447 -5.29 26.73 22.23
C GLU A 447 -4.18 27.29 23.11
N ARG A 448 -4.43 27.39 24.41
CA ARG A 448 -3.49 27.84 25.44
C ARG A 448 -3.07 26.69 26.34
N SER A 449 -1.80 26.64 26.72
CA SER A 449 -1.30 25.85 27.85
C SER A 449 -0.77 26.75 28.97
N SER A 450 -1.02 26.36 30.22
CA SER A 450 -0.43 26.95 31.44
C SER A 450 0.68 26.09 32.04
N ASP A 451 1.05 24.97 31.40
CA ASP A 451 2.16 24.12 31.80
C ASP A 451 3.32 24.20 30.80
N ASP A 452 4.54 24.06 31.30
CA ASP A 452 5.73 23.83 30.45
C ASP A 452 5.71 22.38 29.89
N ALA A 453 4.85 21.52 30.46
CA ALA A 453 4.76 20.08 30.20
C ALA A 453 3.94 19.69 28.97
N ARG A 454 3.26 20.63 28.29
CA ARG A 454 2.50 20.44 27.04
C ARG A 454 1.29 19.49 27.14
N ILE A 455 0.79 19.17 28.33
CA ILE A 455 -0.18 18.06 28.52
C ILE A 455 -1.63 18.55 28.42
N SER A 456 -1.94 19.76 28.90
CA SER A 456 -3.32 20.28 28.93
C SER A 456 -3.47 21.57 28.11
N ARG A 457 -4.16 21.48 26.98
CA ARG A 457 -4.48 22.63 26.12
C ARG A 457 -5.94 23.02 26.27
N LEU A 458 -6.19 24.28 26.58
CA LEU A 458 -7.53 24.87 26.66
C LEU A 458 -7.82 25.64 25.38
N LEU A 459 -8.97 25.37 24.76
CA LEU A 459 -9.45 26.13 23.62
C LEU A 459 -9.80 27.56 24.08
N LEU A 460 -9.22 28.56 23.41
CA LEU A 460 -9.34 29.97 23.80
C LEU A 460 -10.56 30.65 23.16
N ASN A 461 -10.94 30.21 21.97
CA ASN A 461 -12.06 30.73 21.21
C ASN A 461 -13.10 29.64 20.96
N ASP A 462 -14.33 29.93 21.34
CA ASP A 462 -15.53 29.12 21.15
C ASP A 462 -16.01 29.07 19.69
N SER A 463 -15.77 30.15 18.93
CA SER A 463 -16.07 30.24 17.49
C SER A 463 -14.80 30.38 16.65
N ILE A 464 -14.81 29.86 15.41
CA ILE A 464 -13.70 29.99 14.46
C ILE A 464 -13.47 31.48 14.14
N ILE A 465 -12.22 31.93 14.21
CA ILE A 465 -11.85 33.34 14.00
C ILE A 465 -11.32 33.50 12.58
N ALA A 466 -11.95 34.37 11.78
CA ALA A 466 -11.48 34.68 10.42
C ALA A 466 -10.26 35.63 10.40
N GLY A 467 -10.08 36.44 11.45
CA GLY A 467 -8.93 37.33 11.61
C GLY A 467 -7.65 36.61 12.04
N THR A 468 -6.53 37.33 12.04
CA THR A 468 -5.19 36.78 12.35
C THR A 468 -4.62 37.25 13.70
N THR A 469 -5.50 37.67 14.61
CA THR A 469 -5.12 38.18 15.93
C THR A 469 -6.19 37.83 16.95
N ILE A 470 -5.75 37.40 18.14
CA ILE A 470 -6.61 37.23 19.31
C ILE A 470 -5.92 37.83 20.54
N VAL A 471 -6.72 38.34 21.47
CA VAL A 471 -6.23 38.82 22.77
C VAL A 471 -6.75 37.89 23.85
N ASP A 472 -5.84 37.18 24.52
CA ASP A 472 -6.16 36.43 25.72
C ASP A 472 -6.18 37.38 26.92
N ARG A 473 -7.33 37.48 27.60
CA ARG A 473 -7.47 38.32 28.79
C ARG A 473 -7.28 37.46 30.03
N LEU A 474 -6.26 37.78 30.81
CA LEU A 474 -5.80 36.98 31.94
C LEU A 474 -5.88 37.77 33.24
N PRO A 475 -6.10 37.11 34.39
CA PRO A 475 -5.89 37.74 35.68
C PRO A 475 -4.47 38.34 35.74
N ARG A 476 -4.33 39.51 36.37
CA ARG A 476 -3.01 40.09 36.64
C ARG A 476 -2.30 39.17 37.62
N GLN A 477 -1.39 38.35 37.11
CA GLN A 477 -0.67 37.35 37.89
C GLN A 477 0.83 37.44 37.64
N SER A 478 1.57 37.20 38.72
CA SER A 478 3.03 37.26 38.81
C SER A 478 3.70 36.22 37.90
N GLY A 479 4.44 36.70 36.89
CA GLY A 479 5.52 35.94 36.25
C GLY A 479 5.15 34.63 35.53
N THR A 480 3.87 34.35 35.30
CA THR A 480 3.39 33.08 34.72
C THR A 480 3.66 33.03 33.22
N THR A 481 4.16 31.89 32.73
CA THR A 481 4.38 31.64 31.30
C THR A 481 3.21 30.87 30.71
N TYR A 482 2.70 31.34 29.58
CA TYR A 482 1.65 30.68 28.81
C TYR A 482 2.16 30.29 27.43
N GLY A 483 1.81 29.07 27.00
CA GLY A 483 2.08 28.57 25.65
C GLY A 483 0.84 28.70 24.76
N TYR A 484 1.00 29.05 23.48
CA TYR A 484 -0.10 29.07 22.50
C TYR A 484 0.24 28.35 21.21
N VAL A 485 -0.78 27.69 20.65
CA VAL A 485 -0.77 27.12 19.29
C VAL A 485 -1.97 27.64 18.51
N VAL A 486 -1.78 27.78 17.20
CA VAL A 486 -2.84 28.16 16.26
C VAL A 486 -3.03 27.04 15.26
N THR A 487 -4.29 26.69 15.00
CA THR A 487 -4.70 25.67 14.03
C THR A 487 -5.61 26.33 13.00
N ALA A 488 -5.32 26.16 11.71
CA ALA A 488 -6.17 26.62 10.62
C ALA A 488 -7.27 25.59 10.34
N ILE A 489 -8.44 26.08 9.95
CA ILE A 489 -9.63 25.28 9.63
C ILE A 489 -10.21 25.79 8.32
N ASP A 490 -10.52 24.90 7.38
CA ASP A 490 -11.21 25.20 6.13
C ASP A 490 -12.74 25.14 6.26
N ARG A 491 -13.45 25.43 5.17
CA ARG A 491 -14.93 25.39 5.10
C ARG A 491 -15.50 23.97 5.17
N SER A 492 -14.67 22.97 4.96
CA SER A 492 -14.98 21.54 5.08
C SER A 492 -14.69 21.01 6.49
N TYR A 493 -14.25 21.89 7.39
CA TYR A 493 -13.86 21.63 8.77
C TYR A 493 -12.62 20.73 8.94
N ASN A 494 -11.78 20.58 7.91
CA ASN A 494 -10.49 19.93 8.09
C ASN A 494 -9.55 20.84 8.89
N ARG A 495 -8.75 20.24 9.76
CA ARG A 495 -7.85 20.95 10.68
C ARG A 495 -6.41 20.76 10.24
N SER A 496 -5.68 21.86 10.12
CA SER A 496 -4.24 21.82 9.88
C SER A 496 -3.51 21.08 11.00
N LYS A 497 -2.24 20.71 10.78
CA LYS A 497 -1.36 20.49 11.94
C LYS A 497 -1.26 21.79 12.76
N PRO A 498 -1.09 21.73 14.09
CA PRO A 498 -0.91 22.94 14.89
C PRO A 498 0.37 23.68 14.48
N SER A 499 0.39 25.00 14.66
CA SER A 499 1.61 25.79 14.57
C SER A 499 2.68 25.32 15.56
N ALA A 500 3.90 25.81 15.39
CA ALA A 500 4.87 25.75 16.48
C ALA A 500 4.28 26.42 17.74
N MET A 501 4.49 25.78 18.90
CA MET A 501 4.11 26.36 20.19
C MET A 501 5.00 27.55 20.47
N ILE A 502 4.39 28.70 20.78
CA ILE A 502 5.11 29.90 21.23
C ILE A 502 4.78 30.18 22.69
N PHE A 503 5.69 30.84 23.40
CA PHE A 503 5.54 31.13 24.82
C PHE A 503 5.62 32.63 25.07
N ALA A 504 4.79 33.13 25.99
CA ALA A 504 4.86 34.49 26.48
C ALA A 504 4.76 34.47 28.02
N ARG A 505 5.66 35.19 28.68
CA ARG A 505 5.71 35.33 30.13
C ARG A 505 5.08 36.64 30.55
N MET A 506 4.09 36.58 31.42
CA MET A 506 3.45 37.76 32.00
C MET A 506 4.44 38.54 32.87
N PRO A 507 4.39 39.89 32.83
CA PRO A 507 5.21 40.70 33.74
C PRO A 507 4.80 40.42 35.18
N ASP A 508 5.79 40.28 36.05
CA ASP A 508 5.59 40.15 37.47
C ASP A 508 5.44 41.52 38.12
N LEU A 509 4.30 41.74 38.76
CA LEU A 509 3.89 43.02 39.35
C LEU A 509 3.53 42.86 40.84
N VAL A 510 3.78 41.69 41.43
CA VAL A 510 3.43 41.42 42.84
C VAL A 510 4.68 41.67 43.68
N PRO A 511 4.75 42.79 44.41
CA PRO A 511 5.91 43.04 45.24
C PRO A 511 5.97 42.07 46.44
N PRO A 512 7.17 41.79 46.99
CA PRO A 512 7.32 40.96 48.18
C PRO A 512 6.58 41.52 49.40
N THR A 513 6.24 40.64 50.34
CA THR A 513 5.74 41.05 51.66
C THR A 513 6.82 41.76 52.50
N ALA A 514 6.38 42.54 53.49
CA ALA A 514 7.30 43.27 54.35
C ALA A 514 8.16 42.30 55.21
N PRO A 515 9.50 42.45 55.23
CA PRO A 515 10.38 41.66 56.07
C PRO A 515 10.09 41.85 57.57
N THR A 516 10.49 40.87 58.39
CA THR A 516 10.39 40.97 59.85
C THR A 516 11.77 41.19 60.48
N ILE A 517 11.97 42.35 61.10
CA ILE A 517 13.19 42.66 61.86
C ILE A 517 13.26 41.72 63.07
N ALA A 518 14.30 40.89 63.13
CA ALA A 518 14.52 39.92 64.19
C ALA A 518 15.36 40.52 65.32
N GLU A 519 16.32 41.38 64.98
CA GLU A 519 17.26 41.96 65.92
C GLU A 519 17.69 43.36 65.48
N LEU A 520 17.82 44.26 66.45
CA LEU A 520 18.38 45.59 66.28
C LEU A 520 19.25 45.90 67.51
N GLN A 521 20.55 46.10 67.29
CA GLN A 521 21.51 46.43 68.35
C GLN A 521 22.30 47.69 67.98
N ALA A 522 22.72 48.46 68.98
CA ALA A 522 23.57 49.64 68.79
C ALA A 522 24.73 49.65 69.80
N HIS A 523 25.97 49.66 69.29
CA HIS A 523 27.20 49.68 70.08
C HIS A 523 28.29 50.46 69.32
N ASP A 524 29.18 51.18 70.01
CA ASP A 524 30.28 51.95 69.41
C ASP A 524 29.87 52.82 68.19
N ALA A 525 28.75 53.53 68.31
CA ALA A 525 28.17 54.35 67.26
C ALA A 525 27.84 53.58 65.96
N LYS A 526 27.59 52.27 66.05
CA LYS A 526 27.09 51.45 64.94
C LYS A 526 25.75 50.82 65.29
N ALA A 527 24.83 50.82 64.35
CA ALA A 527 23.58 50.07 64.44
C ALA A 527 23.64 48.86 63.52
N THR A 528 23.40 47.67 64.07
CA THR A 528 23.34 46.40 63.32
C THR A 528 21.91 45.87 63.34
N LEU A 529 21.36 45.64 62.15
CA LEU A 529 20.03 45.12 61.91
C LEU A 529 20.14 43.70 61.35
N ARG A 530 19.33 42.77 61.88
CA ARG A 530 19.11 41.44 61.29
C ARG A 530 17.62 41.17 61.14
N TRP A 531 17.23 40.49 60.07
CA TRP A 531 15.84 40.16 59.79
C TRP A 531 15.68 38.72 59.33
N LEU A 532 14.45 38.21 59.42
CA LEU A 532 14.09 36.89 58.89
C LEU A 532 13.96 36.94 57.36
N PRO A 533 14.34 35.87 56.65
CA PRO A 533 14.12 35.78 55.22
C PRO A 533 12.62 35.76 54.90
N ASN A 534 12.25 36.42 53.80
CA ASN A 534 10.91 36.31 53.21
C ASN A 534 10.62 34.88 52.72
N SER A 535 9.33 34.55 52.61
CA SER A 535 8.88 33.25 52.10
C SER A 535 8.96 33.13 50.58
N GLU A 536 8.92 34.28 49.92
CA GLU A 536 8.96 34.48 48.48
C GLU A 536 10.37 34.20 47.97
N ARG A 537 10.49 33.31 46.98
CA ARG A 537 11.77 32.80 46.48
C ARG A 537 12.52 33.79 45.58
N ASP A 538 11.82 34.79 45.08
CA ASP A 538 12.27 35.77 44.11
C ASP A 538 12.73 37.09 44.74
N VAL A 539 12.79 37.18 46.07
CA VAL A 539 13.42 38.32 46.76
C VAL A 539 14.89 38.40 46.39
N ALA A 540 15.28 39.49 45.74
CA ALA A 540 16.64 39.70 45.26
C ALA A 540 17.48 40.51 46.25
N ARG A 541 16.86 41.46 46.96
CA ARG A 541 17.54 42.38 47.89
C ARG A 541 16.58 43.05 48.86
N TYR A 542 17.14 43.69 49.88
CA TYR A 542 16.44 44.44 50.91
C TYR A 542 16.90 45.89 50.93
N ARG A 543 15.97 46.83 51.11
CA ARG A 543 16.25 48.26 51.30
C ARG A 543 16.00 48.64 52.75
N ILE A 544 16.98 49.31 53.35
CA ILE A 544 16.95 49.71 54.76
C ILE A 544 16.70 51.21 54.83
N TYR A 545 15.76 51.58 55.70
CA TYR A 545 15.31 52.95 55.90
C TYR A 545 15.46 53.36 57.36
N ARG A 546 15.93 54.59 57.60
CA ARG A 546 16.07 55.18 58.92
C ARG A 546 15.29 56.49 59.03
N GLY A 547 14.51 56.63 60.10
CA GLY A 547 13.80 57.86 60.48
C GLY A 547 14.19 58.35 61.88
N SER A 548 13.89 59.62 62.16
CA SER A 548 14.06 60.26 63.47
C SER A 548 12.82 60.13 64.36
N ASP A 549 11.68 59.75 63.79
CA ASP A 549 10.44 59.46 64.50
C ASP A 549 9.66 58.33 63.81
N GLU A 550 8.62 57.81 64.47
CA GLU A 550 7.81 56.67 64.01
C GLU A 550 6.95 56.99 62.77
N LYS A 551 6.64 58.28 62.52
CA LYS A 551 5.74 58.75 61.45
C LYS A 551 6.47 59.53 60.33
N ALA A 552 7.77 59.75 60.47
CA ALA A 552 8.61 60.50 59.54
C ALA A 552 8.75 59.74 58.21
N ASN A 553 9.11 60.47 57.16
CA ASN A 553 9.52 59.88 55.88
C ASN A 553 10.97 59.37 56.02
N PRO A 554 11.20 58.07 56.31
CA PRO A 554 12.53 57.59 56.61
C PRO A 554 13.38 57.58 55.34
N GLN A 555 14.64 57.96 55.47
CA GLN A 555 15.58 57.99 54.35
C GLN A 555 16.17 56.60 54.11
N ARG A 556 16.38 56.22 52.85
CA ARG A 556 17.09 54.97 52.52
C ARG A 556 18.56 55.12 52.91
N VAL A 557 19.02 54.26 53.82
CA VAL A 557 20.39 54.26 54.33
C VAL A 557 21.24 53.11 53.77
N GLY A 558 20.60 52.09 53.19
CA GLY A 558 21.32 50.96 52.60
C GLY A 558 20.47 50.06 51.72
N GLU A 559 21.15 49.22 50.94
CA GLU A 559 20.57 48.15 50.14
C GLU A 559 21.53 46.95 50.17
N VAL A 560 21.04 45.75 50.51
CA VAL A 560 21.85 44.53 50.64
C VAL A 560 21.08 43.30 50.16
N SER A 561 21.77 42.26 49.69
CA SER A 561 21.16 40.97 49.35
C SER A 561 21.12 39.97 50.51
N GLY A 562 21.96 40.18 51.54
CA GLY A 562 21.97 39.36 52.76
C GLY A 562 20.89 39.77 53.77
N MET A 563 20.85 39.08 54.92
CA MET A 563 19.87 39.30 55.99
C MET A 563 20.40 40.17 57.14
N GLU A 564 21.48 40.93 56.89
CA GLU A 564 22.15 41.78 57.86
C GLU A 564 22.58 43.10 57.22
N PHE A 565 22.42 44.20 57.96
CA PHE A 565 22.92 45.52 57.58
C PHE A 565 23.51 46.23 58.80
N THR A 566 24.68 46.85 58.65
CA THR A 566 25.29 47.68 59.69
C THR A 566 25.55 49.09 59.15
N GLU A 567 25.17 50.12 59.89
CA GLU A 567 25.51 51.50 59.59
C GLU A 567 26.21 52.22 60.75
N GLN A 568 26.94 53.28 60.43
CA GLN A 568 27.46 54.22 61.41
C GLN A 568 26.38 55.25 61.79
N LEU A 569 26.11 55.40 63.08
CA LEU A 569 25.19 56.38 63.63
C LEU A 569 25.84 57.77 63.67
N PRO A 570 25.15 58.82 63.19
CA PRO A 570 25.73 60.16 63.09
C PRO A 570 25.79 60.92 64.43
N ALA A 571 24.91 60.60 65.37
CA ALA A 571 24.80 61.28 66.66
C ALA A 571 24.05 60.43 67.70
N ASP A 572 23.99 60.94 68.92
CA ASP A 572 23.11 60.41 69.96
C ASP A 572 21.65 60.68 69.63
N GLY A 573 20.79 59.71 69.92
CA GLY A 573 19.37 59.86 69.65
C GLY A 573 18.63 58.55 69.53
N ARG A 574 17.32 58.67 69.32
CA ARG A 574 16.44 57.55 69.02
C ARG A 574 16.28 57.43 67.51
N TYR A 575 16.55 56.25 66.98
CA TYR A 575 16.47 55.94 65.56
C TYR A 575 15.38 54.90 65.32
N PHE A 576 14.63 55.07 64.23
CA PHE A 576 13.58 54.14 63.80
C PHE A 576 14.00 53.49 62.49
N TYR A 577 14.08 52.17 62.47
CA TYR A 577 14.46 51.41 61.29
C TYR A 577 13.30 50.63 60.73
N SER A 578 13.15 50.68 59.41
CA SER A 578 12.22 49.84 58.65
C SER A 578 12.91 49.25 57.43
N ILE A 579 12.47 48.09 56.98
CA ILE A 579 13.08 47.35 55.87
C ILE A 579 11.99 46.99 54.86
N SER A 580 12.27 47.09 53.57
CA SER A 580 11.43 46.52 52.50
C SER A 580 12.23 45.47 51.73
N ALA A 581 11.54 44.49 51.16
CA ALA A 581 12.11 43.52 50.22
C ALA A 581 11.84 43.98 48.77
N VAL A 582 12.77 43.70 47.88
CA VAL A 582 12.67 43.96 46.44
C VAL A 582 12.92 42.66 45.70
N ASP A 583 12.00 42.28 44.82
CA ASP A 583 12.13 41.06 44.02
C ASP A 583 13.12 41.19 42.85
N SER A 584 13.32 40.08 42.14
CA SER A 584 14.14 39.98 40.93
C SER A 584 13.56 40.74 39.73
N SER A 585 12.26 41.02 39.73
CA SER A 585 11.53 41.83 38.74
C SER A 585 11.66 43.34 39.01
N GLY A 586 12.18 43.71 40.18
CA GLY A 586 12.38 45.09 40.62
C GLY A 586 11.23 45.68 41.43
N ASN A 587 10.18 44.92 41.75
CA ASN A 587 9.06 45.42 42.55
C ASN A 587 9.47 45.51 44.03
N GLU A 588 9.21 46.66 44.65
CA GLU A 588 9.49 46.89 46.08
C GLU A 588 8.23 46.74 46.93
N GLY A 589 8.34 45.92 47.97
CA GLY A 589 7.32 45.66 48.97
C GLY A 589 7.04 46.80 49.92
N ALA A 590 5.97 46.63 50.69
CA ALA A 590 5.72 47.49 51.85
C ALA A 590 6.90 47.41 52.84
N ARG A 591 7.16 48.52 53.54
CA ARG A 591 8.15 48.54 54.62
C ARG A 591 7.62 47.79 55.84
N SER A 592 8.53 47.16 56.58
CA SER A 592 8.26 46.57 57.88
C SER A 592 7.73 47.62 58.85
N LYS A 593 7.05 47.18 59.91
CA LYS A 593 6.80 48.06 61.06
C LYS A 593 8.15 48.57 61.59
N PRO A 594 8.29 49.88 61.89
CA PRO A 594 9.54 50.41 62.36
C PRO A 594 9.89 49.85 63.75
N VAL A 595 11.15 49.46 63.94
CA VAL A 595 11.70 49.13 65.26
C VAL A 595 12.65 50.25 65.67
N SER A 596 12.57 50.68 66.94
CA SER A 596 13.39 51.80 67.42
C SER A 596 14.52 51.34 68.32
N ILE A 597 15.66 52.01 68.23
CA ILE A 597 16.76 51.89 69.19
C ILE A 597 17.19 53.28 69.66
N THR A 598 17.58 53.40 70.92
CA THR A 598 18.17 54.62 71.45
C THR A 598 19.65 54.39 71.62
N TYR A 599 20.46 55.20 70.93
CA TYR A 599 21.90 55.23 71.10
C TYR A 599 22.28 56.48 71.89
N ARG A 600 23.12 56.29 72.90
CA ARG A 600 23.78 57.37 73.64
C ARG A 600 25.26 57.05 73.69
N HIS A 601 26.07 58.02 73.33
CA HIS A 601 27.50 57.95 73.47
C HIS A 601 27.82 58.00 74.96
N GLN A 602 28.51 56.96 75.45
CA GLN A 602 29.07 57.01 76.79
C GLN A 602 30.34 57.85 76.76
N GLU A 603 30.28 59.06 77.30
CA GLU A 603 31.48 59.88 77.50
C GLU A 603 32.40 59.18 78.51
N ARG A 604 33.56 58.71 78.04
CA ARG A 604 34.62 58.24 78.93
C ARG A 604 35.14 59.43 79.74
N PRO A 605 35.23 59.33 81.08
CA PRO A 605 35.79 60.42 81.87
C PRO A 605 37.27 60.62 81.51
N LEU A 606 37.78 61.85 81.68
CA LEU A 606 39.20 62.12 81.49
C LEU A 606 40.04 61.40 82.57
N PRO A 607 41.23 60.88 82.23
CA PRO A 607 42.10 60.21 83.19
C PRO A 607 42.59 61.15 84.30
N PRO A 608 42.83 60.64 85.52
CA PRO A 608 43.50 61.41 86.57
C PRO A 608 44.91 61.79 86.12
N ARG A 609 45.48 62.86 86.68
CA ARG A 609 46.83 63.31 86.32
C ARG A 609 47.81 63.01 87.43
N SER A 610 49.10 63.01 87.07
CA SER A 610 50.21 63.04 88.04
C SER A 610 50.10 61.92 89.10
N VAL A 611 49.65 60.72 88.69
CA VAL A 611 49.57 59.57 89.60
C VAL A 611 50.99 59.25 90.06
N LYS A 612 51.20 59.23 91.37
CA LYS A 612 52.47 58.89 92.00
C LYS A 612 52.25 58.02 93.22
N VAL A 613 53.26 57.21 93.53
CA VAL A 613 53.25 56.32 94.68
C VAL A 613 54.43 56.67 95.57
N GLU A 614 54.17 56.94 96.84
CA GLU A 614 55.18 57.28 97.84
C GLU A 614 55.16 56.26 98.99
N ARG A 615 56.33 55.86 99.47
CA ARG A 615 56.45 54.94 100.62
C ARG A 615 56.27 55.68 101.94
N GLY A 616 55.26 55.28 102.71
CA GLY A 616 55.07 55.69 104.11
C GLY A 616 55.75 54.72 105.09
N SER A 617 55.57 54.94 106.40
CA SER A 617 56.16 54.11 107.46
C SER A 617 55.75 52.63 107.41
N ASN A 618 54.54 52.33 106.91
CA ASN A 618 53.95 50.98 106.85
C ASN A 618 52.79 50.89 105.83
N TYR A 619 52.80 51.74 104.80
CA TYR A 619 51.81 51.74 103.71
C TYR A 619 52.41 52.35 102.44
N LEU A 620 51.77 52.09 101.30
CA LEU A 620 52.03 52.81 100.05
C LEU A 620 50.94 53.88 99.85
N ARG A 621 51.35 55.14 99.70
CA ARG A 621 50.46 56.27 99.44
C ARG A 621 50.35 56.48 97.93
N ILE A 622 49.17 56.25 97.37
CA ILE A 622 48.86 56.57 95.97
C ILE A 622 48.22 57.95 95.97
N GLN A 623 48.81 58.89 95.25
CA GLN A 623 48.29 60.26 95.11
C GLN A 623 48.06 60.56 93.64
N TRP A 624 47.01 61.32 93.35
CA TRP A 624 46.69 61.75 91.99
C TRP A 624 46.05 63.14 92.01
N GLU A 625 46.22 63.85 90.90
CA GLU A 625 45.51 65.09 90.63
C GLU A 625 44.21 64.78 89.91
N ALA A 626 43.17 65.56 90.20
CA ALA A 626 41.91 65.44 89.48
C ALA A 626 42.09 65.75 87.99
N PRO A 627 41.33 65.08 87.11
CA PRO A 627 41.20 65.52 85.72
C PRO A 627 40.63 66.94 85.64
N ALA A 628 40.74 67.56 84.45
CA ALA A 628 40.11 68.86 84.19
C ALA A 628 38.57 68.82 84.26
N ALA A 629 37.97 67.63 84.12
CA ALA A 629 36.53 67.43 84.16
C ALA A 629 36.10 66.83 85.51
N THR A 630 34.86 67.11 85.92
CA THR A 630 34.24 66.47 87.10
C THR A 630 34.04 64.97 86.84
N VAL A 631 34.40 64.15 87.83
CA VAL A 631 34.25 62.69 87.78
C VAL A 631 33.43 62.22 88.97
N ALA A 632 32.83 61.03 88.88
CA ALA A 632 32.01 60.42 89.94
C ALA A 632 32.84 59.68 91.00
N GLY A 633 34.14 59.54 90.78
CA GLY A 633 35.07 58.83 91.65
C GLY A 633 36.24 58.26 90.87
N TYR A 634 37.02 57.43 91.54
CA TYR A 634 38.18 56.76 90.96
C TYR A 634 38.11 55.26 91.20
N VAL A 635 38.85 54.50 90.41
CA VAL A 635 39.09 53.07 90.64
C VAL A 635 40.60 52.87 90.68
N ILE A 636 41.08 52.33 91.80
CA ILE A 636 42.49 52.02 91.98
C ILE A 636 42.68 50.52 91.85
N THR A 637 43.53 50.14 90.91
CA THR A 637 43.90 48.76 90.67
C THR A 637 45.37 48.58 90.96
N ARG A 638 45.69 47.60 91.81
CA ARG A 638 47.07 47.21 92.13
C ARG A 638 47.43 45.96 91.33
N THR A 639 48.62 45.99 90.73
CA THR A 639 49.23 44.85 90.06
C THR A 639 50.56 44.54 90.73
N GLU A 640 50.75 43.33 91.25
CA GLU A 640 52.06 42.89 91.73
C GLU A 640 52.97 42.54 90.54
N ARG A 641 54.15 43.19 90.43
CA ARG A 641 54.97 43.11 89.21
C ARG A 641 55.57 41.74 88.93
N LYS A 642 55.81 40.92 89.96
CA LYS A 642 56.40 39.57 89.79
C LYS A 642 55.37 38.53 89.37
N THR A 643 54.19 38.54 89.99
CA THR A 643 53.14 37.55 89.77
C THR A 643 52.17 37.97 88.66
N GLY A 644 52.09 39.28 88.37
CA GLY A 644 51.09 39.86 87.47
C GLY A 644 49.69 39.91 88.08
N GLU A 645 49.53 39.56 89.36
CA GLU A 645 48.23 39.52 90.01
C GLU A 645 47.64 40.93 90.12
N LYS A 646 46.48 41.13 89.46
CA LYS A 646 45.78 42.41 89.36
C LYS A 646 44.49 42.39 90.18
N ARG A 647 44.32 43.36 91.09
CA ARG A 647 43.11 43.49 91.92
C ARG A 647 42.70 44.95 92.06
N THR A 648 41.40 45.23 91.95
CA THR A 648 40.85 46.52 92.37
C THR A 648 40.89 46.58 93.89
N ILE A 649 41.64 47.54 94.42
CA ILE A 649 41.89 47.66 95.86
C ILE A 649 41.09 48.79 96.51
N ALA A 650 40.63 49.76 95.72
CA ALA A 650 39.85 50.89 96.22
C ALA A 650 38.99 51.50 95.13
N GLN A 651 37.90 52.14 95.55
CA GLN A 651 37.03 52.95 94.70
C GLN A 651 36.78 54.32 95.36
N PRO A 652 37.79 55.20 95.39
CA PRO A 652 37.68 56.51 96.03
C PRO A 652 36.54 57.36 95.45
N ASN A 653 35.94 58.20 96.29
CA ASN A 653 34.96 59.19 95.84
C ASN A 653 35.62 60.33 95.04
N SER A 654 34.81 61.17 94.40
CA SER A 654 35.25 62.23 93.49
C SER A 654 36.11 63.32 94.12
N ASP A 655 36.07 63.47 95.44
CA ASP A 655 36.80 64.45 96.25
C ASP A 655 38.12 63.91 96.81
N GLU A 656 38.31 62.59 96.82
CA GLU A 656 39.54 61.95 97.29
C GLU A 656 40.68 62.12 96.27
N ARG A 657 41.87 62.49 96.76
CA ARG A 657 43.10 62.66 95.95
C ARG A 657 44.24 61.75 96.38
N GLU A 658 43.96 60.91 97.38
CA GLU A 658 44.93 59.95 97.88
C GLU A 658 44.26 58.71 98.45
N PHE A 659 45.00 57.61 98.39
CA PHE A 659 44.64 56.35 99.00
C PHE A 659 45.87 55.72 99.64
N LYS A 660 45.70 55.10 100.81
CA LYS A 660 46.79 54.43 101.53
C LYS A 660 46.56 52.92 101.48
N ASP A 661 47.42 52.22 100.77
CA ASP A 661 47.42 50.76 100.75
C ASP A 661 48.28 50.22 101.90
N TRP A 662 47.61 49.82 102.99
CA TRP A 662 48.23 49.22 104.18
C TRP A 662 48.48 47.71 104.03
N TYR A 663 47.93 47.09 102.99
CA TYR A 663 47.98 45.64 102.77
C TYR A 663 49.01 45.24 101.69
N ALA A 664 49.80 46.18 101.22
CA ALA A 664 50.91 45.91 100.31
C ALA A 664 52.11 45.36 101.10
N ASP A 665 52.63 44.21 100.68
CA ASP A 665 53.90 43.66 101.22
C ASP A 665 55.05 44.65 100.93
N PRO A 666 55.77 45.15 101.96
CA PRO A 666 56.86 46.12 101.77
C PRO A 666 57.99 45.63 100.86
N SER A 667 58.18 44.30 100.76
CA SER A 667 59.24 43.65 99.98
C SER A 667 58.92 43.45 98.50
N ALA A 668 57.66 43.65 98.09
CA ALA A 668 57.20 43.49 96.71
C ALA A 668 57.15 44.83 95.96
N GLU A 669 57.26 44.75 94.63
CA GLU A 669 57.11 45.89 93.73
C GLU A 669 55.72 45.85 93.08
N TYR A 670 55.00 46.97 93.14
CA TYR A 670 53.64 47.09 92.63
C TYR A 670 53.55 48.18 91.57
N GLU A 671 52.67 47.97 90.61
CA GLU A 671 52.16 49.00 89.72
C GLU A 671 50.72 49.33 90.12
N TYR A 672 50.45 50.61 90.38
CA TYR A 672 49.11 51.10 90.67
C TYR A 672 48.57 51.83 89.46
N MET A 673 47.37 51.45 89.04
CA MET A 673 46.61 52.12 87.99
C MET A 673 45.44 52.84 88.62
N VAL A 674 45.34 54.16 88.40
CA VAL A 674 44.18 54.94 88.80
C VAL A 674 43.40 55.32 87.55
N GLN A 675 42.11 55.00 87.55
CA GLN A 675 41.15 55.37 86.51
C GLN A 675 40.09 56.29 87.12
N SER A 676 39.68 57.31 86.38
CA SER A 676 38.47 58.08 86.70
C SER A 676 37.23 57.26 86.36
N ARG A 677 36.15 57.44 87.11
CA ARG A 677 34.85 56.80 86.89
C ARG A 677 33.78 57.87 86.67
N ASN A 678 32.87 57.66 85.73
CA ASN A 678 31.66 58.50 85.57
C ASN A 678 30.46 57.91 86.35
N ASN A 679 29.30 58.58 86.36
CA ASN A 679 28.12 58.12 87.12
C ASN A 679 27.52 56.80 86.58
N GLU A 680 27.86 56.43 85.33
CA GLU A 680 27.43 55.20 84.67
C GLU A 680 28.47 54.08 84.78
N TRP A 681 29.46 54.22 85.68
CA TRP A 681 30.58 53.28 85.87
C TRP A 681 31.52 53.11 84.67
N GLY A 682 31.42 53.97 83.66
CA GLY A 682 32.41 54.09 82.59
C GLY A 682 33.75 54.57 83.15
N LEU A 683 34.84 53.88 82.77
CA LEU A 683 36.19 54.17 83.22
C LEU A 683 36.98 54.95 82.16
N SER A 684 37.83 55.86 82.62
CA SER A 684 38.84 56.51 81.78
C SER A 684 39.92 55.51 81.35
N GLU A 685 40.83 55.95 80.47
CA GLU A 685 42.14 55.32 80.40
C GLU A 685 42.84 55.36 81.77
N GLY A 686 43.63 54.33 82.08
CA GLY A 686 44.33 54.21 83.35
C GLY A 686 45.67 54.90 83.33
N VAL A 687 45.98 55.66 84.37
CA VAL A 687 47.31 56.24 84.58
C VAL A 687 48.02 55.42 85.64
N THR A 688 49.20 54.91 85.27
CA THR A 688 49.96 53.98 86.10
C THR A 688 51.13 54.66 86.77
N ALA A 689 51.46 54.20 87.98
CA ALA A 689 52.66 54.59 88.70
C ALA A 689 53.22 53.39 89.48
N ASN A 690 54.54 53.27 89.51
CA ASN A 690 55.22 52.19 90.20
C ASN A 690 55.56 52.59 91.62
N SER A 691 55.50 51.65 92.55
CA SER A 691 55.88 51.87 93.95
C SER A 691 57.37 52.20 94.16
N GLY A 692 58.20 52.07 93.11
CA GLY A 692 59.66 52.21 93.19
C GLY A 692 60.31 51.18 94.12
N LYS A 693 61.64 51.11 94.11
CA LYS A 693 62.38 50.41 95.18
C LYS A 693 62.38 51.27 96.44
#